data_AF-A0A812RS25-F1
#
_entry.id   AF-A0A812RS25-F1
#
_cell.length_a   1.000
_cell.length_b   1.000
_cell.length_c   1.000
_cell.angle_alpha   90.00
_cell.angle_beta   90.00
_cell.angle_gamma   90.00
#
_symmetry.space_group_name_H-M   'P 1'
#
loop_
_entity.id
_entity.type
_entity.pdbx_description
1 polymer ?
#
loop_
_entity_poly.entity_id
_entity_poly.type
_entity_poly.pdbx_seq_one_letter_code
_entity_poly.pdbx_strand_id
1 'polypeptide(L)'
;MLNGQEEFLHAVKEELVRVGHWYKDQVTALEAEVRRLSGEDGPGVGDAALTNLANQGPADIEKLHLKAVRLTEFVLLNVEALRKIVKKMDKQCGTSWQKVFVERDLKDSPLATNSAQPFNGERARACRRALEELVSPERLQEMRSRAMESGGVGLSTMPWSWRRTLVAVALAGAALKWSAFRLPDEPKCQRCLGLMIFTMLMWVLEAAPFEATAMLVAPLAVWLDVMEGDRHEQAKLLLAAVFNDSLYLVLSGFVMSSIFSKCQLELRAAALLQSLLGRRPKCFMLAIMILGVFLSALLSNVTAPLLMVEVLKPLIRDLPTDSRYSRALLLGLAFSCNVGGMMTPISSPQNVASLEALRQHGKNITWGEWLCLSTPFCFLAVVMAWLILLLVYQFDVSADEVARSARKGDASSRGIPPVVFDREDMSYEKLILFVGAIVTLVAFASAQAAATFGGTSSIALLFVAICMGTGGISRQTFNSYSWHLLFLIGGGSALGLAVRQSGLLKLVTELVRSGLSSSPWQLVAELMLVLVGATTFVSHTVAALVLMPLVVELGEDAGVERLAVLLGAFACSAACALPMTSFPNVNSLIAVDDRGKPWLSVKHFLMAGIPTTVALTLLLITAGYKLGVWVLS
;
A
#
# COMPACT_ATOMS: atom_id res chain seq x y z
N MET A 1 -25.97 -24.83 22.91
CA MET A 1 -25.03 -23.70 23.07
C MET A 1 -24.08 -23.89 24.25
N LEU A 2 -24.51 -24.51 25.37
CA LEU A 2 -23.67 -24.67 26.58
C LEU A 2 -22.40 -25.53 26.37
N ASN A 3 -22.45 -26.65 25.63
CA ASN A 3 -21.27 -27.51 25.44
C ASN A 3 -20.12 -26.86 24.65
N GLY A 4 -20.42 -26.05 23.63
CA GLY A 4 -19.39 -25.36 22.84
C GLY A 4 -18.71 -24.21 23.59
N GLN A 5 -19.36 -23.69 24.64
CA GLN A 5 -18.80 -22.64 25.49
C GLN A 5 -17.78 -23.21 26.48
N GLU A 6 -18.06 -24.38 27.06
CA GLU A 6 -17.11 -25.08 27.93
C GLU A 6 -15.89 -25.59 27.14
N GLU A 7 -16.09 -26.12 25.93
CA GLU A 7 -14.98 -26.52 25.04
C GLU A 7 -14.08 -25.34 24.66
N PHE A 8 -14.67 -24.18 24.32
CA PHE A 8 -13.91 -22.98 24.01
C PHE A 8 -13.11 -22.48 25.22
N LEU A 9 -13.72 -22.45 26.41
CA LEU A 9 -13.05 -22.06 27.65
C LEU A 9 -11.93 -23.02 28.01
N HIS A 10 -12.14 -24.33 27.80
CA HIS A 10 -11.12 -25.34 27.99
C HIS A 10 -9.92 -25.10 27.07
N ALA A 11 -10.16 -24.87 25.77
CA ALA A 11 -9.11 -24.58 24.80
C ALA A 11 -8.35 -23.28 25.11
N VAL A 12 -9.06 -22.21 25.51
CA VAL A 12 -8.44 -20.94 25.92
C VAL A 12 -7.60 -21.13 27.19
N LYS A 13 -8.07 -21.94 28.14
CA LYS A 13 -7.33 -22.24 29.38
C LYS A 13 -6.07 -23.06 29.10
N GLU A 14 -6.14 -24.06 28.22
CA GLU A 14 -4.97 -24.85 27.80
C GLU A 14 -3.91 -23.99 27.11
N GLU A 15 -4.31 -23.12 26.17
CA GLU A 15 -3.37 -22.22 25.50
C GLU A 15 -2.82 -21.15 26.44
N LEU A 16 -3.62 -20.65 27.39
CA LEU A 16 -3.15 -19.73 28.44
C LEU A 16 -2.07 -20.38 29.33
N VAL A 17 -2.26 -21.65 29.70
CA VAL A 17 -1.27 -22.40 30.47
C VAL A 17 0.01 -22.59 29.65
N ARG A 18 -0.11 -22.97 28.38
CA ARG A 18 1.02 -23.15 27.46
C ARG A 18 1.83 -21.87 27.25
N VAL A 19 1.16 -20.77 26.94
CA VAL A 19 1.75 -19.45 26.74
C VAL A 19 2.36 -18.93 28.06
N GLY A 20 1.68 -19.15 29.17
CA GLY A 20 2.16 -18.80 30.50
C GLY A 20 3.45 -19.54 30.88
N HIS A 21 3.52 -20.85 30.62
CA HIS A 21 4.75 -21.63 30.86
C HIS A 21 5.91 -21.12 30.02
N TRP A 22 5.71 -20.91 28.72
CA TRP A 22 6.75 -20.33 27.86
C TRP A 22 7.23 -18.96 28.36
N TYR A 23 6.30 -18.08 28.74
CA TYR A 23 6.65 -16.76 29.27
C TYR A 23 7.44 -16.87 30.58
N LYS A 24 7.01 -17.74 31.50
CA LYS A 24 7.68 -17.98 32.77
C LYS A 24 9.11 -18.46 32.54
N ASP A 25 9.34 -19.38 31.61
CA ASP A 25 10.67 -19.90 31.28
C ASP A 25 11.56 -18.79 30.71
N GLN A 26 11.03 -17.98 29.78
CA GLN A 26 11.79 -16.88 29.17
C GLN A 26 12.15 -15.77 30.15
N VAL A 27 11.22 -15.41 31.04
CA VAL A 27 11.46 -14.38 32.07
C VAL A 27 12.37 -14.89 33.18
N THR A 28 12.24 -16.15 33.60
CA THR A 28 13.13 -16.73 34.62
C THR A 28 14.57 -16.84 34.09
N ALA A 29 14.75 -17.19 32.81
CA ALA A 29 16.05 -17.16 32.15
C ALA A 29 16.62 -15.71 32.05
N LEU A 30 15.76 -14.72 31.78
CA LEU A 30 16.17 -13.32 31.76
C LEU A 30 16.55 -12.81 33.16
N GLU A 31 15.78 -13.15 34.20
CA GLU A 31 16.07 -12.79 35.60
C GLU A 31 17.40 -13.38 36.08
N ALA A 32 17.67 -14.66 35.77
CA ALA A 32 18.94 -15.31 36.11
C ALA A 32 20.13 -14.57 35.48
N GLU A 33 19.99 -14.14 34.23
CA GLU A 33 21.05 -13.42 33.52
C GLU A 33 21.25 -11.98 34.02
N VAL A 34 20.15 -11.30 34.37
CA VAL A 34 20.21 -9.96 34.99
C VAL A 34 20.82 -10.03 36.39
N ARG A 35 20.51 -11.06 37.20
CA ARG A 35 21.13 -11.29 38.52
C ARG A 35 22.61 -11.57 38.42
N ARG A 36 23.03 -12.36 37.43
CA ARG A 36 24.45 -12.64 37.13
C ARG A 36 25.23 -11.36 36.80
N LEU A 37 24.60 -10.43 36.08
CA LEU A 37 25.16 -9.11 35.77
C LEU A 37 25.18 -8.16 36.98
N SER A 38 24.18 -8.25 37.85
CA SER A 38 24.01 -7.37 39.01
C SER A 38 24.87 -7.79 40.22
N GLY A 39 25.45 -8.99 40.19
CA GLY A 39 26.39 -9.49 41.20
C GLY A 39 25.76 -10.03 42.49
N GLU A 40 24.49 -10.44 42.46
CA GLU A 40 23.75 -10.86 43.67
C GLU A 40 24.16 -12.25 44.24
N ASP A 41 24.93 -13.07 43.51
CA ASP A 41 25.25 -14.46 43.90
C ASP A 41 26.65 -14.67 44.55
N GLY A 42 27.27 -13.66 45.18
CA GLY A 42 28.54 -13.87 45.90
C GLY A 42 28.91 -12.81 46.95
N PRO A 43 29.65 -13.17 48.02
CA PRO A 43 30.00 -12.24 49.09
C PRO A 43 31.14 -11.30 48.61
N GLY A 44 30.79 -10.11 48.15
CA GLY A 44 31.75 -9.10 47.67
C GLY A 44 31.08 -8.04 46.80
N VAL A 45 30.20 -7.25 47.40
CA VAL A 45 29.36 -6.25 46.72
C VAL A 45 30.23 -5.04 46.35
N GLY A 46 30.65 -4.97 45.08
CA GLY A 46 31.35 -3.81 44.51
C GLY A 46 32.20 -4.15 43.29
N ASP A 47 33.27 -4.93 43.49
CA ASP A 47 34.28 -5.19 42.45
C ASP A 47 33.87 -6.29 41.45
N ALA A 48 33.07 -7.28 41.88
CA ALA A 48 32.66 -8.40 41.03
C ALA A 48 31.68 -8.00 39.92
N ALA A 49 30.78 -7.02 40.17
CA ALA A 49 29.84 -6.51 39.17
C ALA A 49 30.55 -5.72 38.07
N LEU A 50 31.56 -4.92 38.43
CA LEU A 50 32.41 -4.18 37.49
C LEU A 50 33.27 -5.14 36.64
N THR A 51 33.81 -6.19 37.26
CA THR A 51 34.60 -7.21 36.55
C THR A 51 33.75 -8.04 35.59
N ASN A 52 32.49 -8.36 35.94
CA ASN A 52 31.56 -9.06 35.06
C ASN A 52 31.05 -8.18 33.92
N LEU A 53 30.82 -6.88 34.15
CA LEU A 53 30.52 -5.91 33.10
C LEU A 53 31.69 -5.69 32.14
N ALA A 54 32.94 -5.81 32.61
CA ALA A 54 34.12 -5.72 31.76
C ALA A 54 34.30 -6.94 30.84
N ASN A 55 33.79 -8.11 31.26
CA ASN A 55 33.87 -9.37 30.50
C ASN A 55 32.71 -9.60 29.52
N GLN A 56 31.53 -9.01 29.75
CA GLN A 56 30.41 -9.06 28.80
C GLN A 56 30.37 -7.79 27.97
N GLY A 57 30.38 -7.93 26.64
CA GLY A 57 30.41 -6.78 25.75
C GLY A 57 29.12 -5.95 25.85
N PRO A 58 29.16 -4.64 25.54
CA PRO A 58 27.98 -3.77 25.55
C PRO A 58 26.82 -4.25 24.66
N ALA A 59 27.10 -5.11 23.67
CA ALA A 59 26.09 -5.75 22.82
C ALA A 59 25.22 -6.78 23.57
N ASP A 60 25.75 -7.42 24.62
CA ASP A 60 25.02 -8.45 25.37
C ASP A 60 23.97 -7.83 26.30
N ILE A 61 24.30 -6.70 26.94
CA ILE A 61 23.36 -5.90 27.75
C ILE A 61 22.23 -5.35 26.86
N GLU A 62 22.55 -4.88 25.66
CA GLU A 62 21.57 -4.42 24.67
C GLU A 62 20.60 -5.54 24.27
N LYS A 63 21.12 -6.74 24.01
CA LYS A 63 20.31 -7.92 23.68
C LYS A 63 19.36 -8.33 24.81
N LEU A 64 19.81 -8.24 26.07
CA LEU A 64 18.98 -8.52 27.24
C LEU A 64 17.90 -7.45 27.45
N HIS A 65 18.23 -6.18 27.22
CA HIS A 65 17.27 -5.08 27.27
C HIS A 65 16.16 -5.24 26.23
N LEU A 66 16.52 -5.56 24.98
CA LEU A 66 15.55 -5.84 23.91
C LEU A 66 14.68 -7.05 24.23
N LYS A 67 15.26 -8.10 24.83
CA LYS A 67 14.50 -9.28 25.29
C LYS A 67 13.48 -8.90 26.38
N ALA A 68 13.85 -8.03 27.33
CA ALA A 68 12.96 -7.53 28.37
C ALA A 68 11.79 -6.71 27.80
N VAL A 69 12.07 -5.85 26.79
CA VAL A 69 11.05 -5.07 26.08
C VAL A 69 10.06 -5.98 25.36
N ARG A 70 10.54 -6.93 24.56
CA ARG A 70 9.69 -7.87 23.81
C ARG A 70 8.81 -8.73 24.73
N LEU A 71 9.35 -9.19 25.85
CA LEU A 71 8.58 -9.95 26.84
C LEU A 71 7.50 -9.09 27.52
N THR A 72 7.75 -7.80 27.71
CA THR A 72 6.75 -6.86 28.23
C THR A 72 5.63 -6.64 27.22
N GLU A 73 5.96 -6.39 25.95
CA GLU A 73 4.99 -6.22 24.87
C GLU A 73 4.17 -7.48 24.62
N PHE A 74 4.82 -8.65 24.66
CA PHE A 74 4.17 -9.94 24.54
C PHE A 74 3.04 -10.11 25.56
N VAL A 75 3.26 -9.78 26.83
CA VAL A 75 2.22 -9.85 27.87
C VAL A 75 1.08 -8.88 27.57
N LEU A 76 1.41 -7.63 27.22
CA LEU A 76 0.40 -6.60 26.95
C LEU A 76 -0.50 -6.96 25.76
N LEU A 77 0.09 -7.47 24.67
CA LEU A 77 -0.64 -7.87 23.47
C LEU A 77 -1.55 -9.07 23.73
N ASN A 78 -1.04 -10.10 24.41
CA ASN A 78 -1.83 -11.29 24.73
C ASN A 78 -2.98 -10.96 25.71
N VAL A 79 -2.73 -10.13 26.73
CA VAL A 79 -3.77 -9.67 27.65
C VAL A 79 -4.85 -8.86 26.93
N GLU A 80 -4.47 -7.95 26.04
CA GLU A 80 -5.44 -7.14 25.29
C GLU A 80 -6.24 -7.98 24.29
N ALA A 81 -5.60 -8.96 23.63
CA ALA A 81 -6.29 -9.93 22.77
C ALA A 81 -7.32 -10.76 23.56
N LEU A 82 -6.93 -11.29 24.73
CA LEU A 82 -7.83 -12.04 25.62
C LEU A 82 -8.99 -11.17 26.13
N ARG A 83 -8.70 -9.92 26.54
CA ARG A 83 -9.75 -8.96 26.94
C ARG A 83 -10.75 -8.72 25.83
N LYS A 84 -10.30 -8.58 24.58
CA LYS A 84 -11.17 -8.42 23.40
C LYS A 84 -12.01 -9.66 23.14
N ILE A 85 -11.42 -10.86 23.26
CA ILE A 85 -12.12 -12.14 23.10
C ILE A 85 -13.24 -12.29 24.14
N VAL A 86 -12.92 -12.04 25.41
CA VAL A 86 -13.88 -12.16 26.53
C VAL A 86 -14.99 -11.11 26.42
N LYS A 87 -14.65 -9.86 26.09
CA LYS A 87 -15.64 -8.80 25.85
C LYS A 87 -16.57 -9.13 24.68
N LYS A 88 -16.05 -9.77 23.63
CA LYS A 88 -16.83 -10.25 22.48
C LYS A 88 -17.78 -11.38 22.89
N MET A 89 -17.34 -12.27 23.78
CA MET A 89 -18.18 -13.34 24.34
C MET A 89 -19.27 -12.83 25.27
N ASP A 90 -18.98 -11.90 26.18
CA ASP A 90 -19.98 -11.26 27.05
C ASP A 90 -21.12 -10.66 26.24
N LYS A 91 -20.76 -9.99 25.14
CA LYS A 91 -21.72 -9.37 24.21
C LYS A 91 -22.59 -10.38 23.46
N GLN A 92 -22.08 -11.59 23.20
CA GLN A 92 -22.83 -12.66 22.54
C GLN A 92 -23.69 -13.48 23.53
N CYS A 93 -23.25 -13.61 24.78
CA CYS A 93 -23.90 -14.46 25.78
C CYS A 93 -24.78 -13.69 26.78
N GLY A 94 -24.79 -12.35 26.74
CA GLY A 94 -25.63 -11.50 27.58
C GLY A 94 -25.29 -11.53 29.08
N THR A 95 -24.11 -12.01 29.43
CA THR A 95 -23.66 -12.28 30.81
C THR A 95 -22.30 -11.61 31.03
N SER A 96 -22.02 -11.14 32.25
CA SER A 96 -20.80 -10.39 32.59
C SER A 96 -19.66 -11.34 33.00
N TRP A 97 -19.10 -12.11 32.06
CA TRP A 97 -17.98 -13.03 32.31
C TRP A 97 -16.64 -12.34 32.41
N GLN A 98 -16.50 -11.12 31.87
CA GLN A 98 -15.26 -10.34 31.93
C GLN A 98 -14.73 -10.22 33.35
N LYS A 99 -15.62 -10.05 34.34
CA LYS A 99 -15.23 -9.95 35.74
C LYS A 99 -14.78 -11.30 36.31
N VAL A 100 -15.52 -12.38 36.04
CA VAL A 100 -15.24 -13.73 36.54
C VAL A 100 -13.94 -14.31 35.95
N PHE A 101 -13.74 -14.16 34.64
CA PHE A 101 -12.55 -14.65 33.95
C PHE A 101 -11.27 -13.89 34.37
N VAL A 102 -11.35 -12.57 34.51
CA VAL A 102 -10.24 -11.72 34.97
C VAL A 102 -9.91 -11.97 36.44
N GLU A 103 -10.91 -12.19 37.29
CA GLU A 103 -10.70 -12.35 38.74
C GLU A 103 -10.33 -13.77 39.18
N ARG A 104 -10.72 -14.81 38.42
CA ARG A 104 -10.47 -16.22 38.78
C ARG A 104 -9.45 -16.87 37.84
N ASP A 105 -9.79 -17.02 36.56
CA ASP A 105 -9.03 -17.91 35.65
C ASP A 105 -7.71 -17.29 35.15
N LEU A 106 -7.63 -15.96 35.03
CA LEU A 106 -6.38 -15.27 34.69
C LEU A 106 -5.47 -14.99 35.90
N LYS A 107 -6.02 -14.87 37.12
CA LYS A 107 -5.19 -14.71 38.33
C LYS A 107 -4.35 -15.94 38.61
N ASP A 108 -4.88 -17.12 38.28
CA ASP A 108 -4.19 -18.40 38.43
C ASP A 108 -3.26 -18.71 37.23
N SER A 109 -3.20 -17.82 36.23
CA SER A 109 -2.33 -17.98 35.05
C SER A 109 -0.88 -17.61 35.37
N PRO A 110 0.12 -18.30 34.79
CA PRO A 110 1.53 -17.91 34.93
C PRO A 110 1.88 -16.50 34.39
N LEU A 111 0.95 -15.85 33.67
CA LEU A 111 1.05 -14.47 33.21
C LEU A 111 0.71 -13.44 34.32
N ALA A 112 0.08 -13.86 35.42
CA ALA A 112 -0.24 -13.00 36.55
C ALA A 112 0.99 -12.75 37.42
N THR A 113 1.40 -11.48 37.51
CA THR A 113 2.47 -11.05 38.43
C THR A 113 1.85 -10.65 39.77
N ASN A 114 2.36 -11.18 40.89
CA ASN A 114 1.95 -10.82 42.24
C ASN A 114 2.28 -9.34 42.56
N SER A 115 1.41 -8.42 42.16
CA SER A 115 1.27 -7.07 42.71
C SER A 115 -0.13 -6.53 42.36
N ALA A 116 -0.56 -5.44 43.01
CA ALA A 116 -1.93 -4.92 43.03
C ALA A 116 -2.57 -4.55 41.66
N GLN A 117 -1.88 -4.79 40.53
CA GLN A 117 -2.43 -4.77 39.18
C GLN A 117 -1.96 -6.02 38.39
N PRO A 118 -2.78 -7.07 38.21
CA PRO A 118 -2.33 -8.40 37.78
C PRO A 118 -1.84 -8.53 36.32
N PHE A 119 -1.70 -7.45 35.56
CA PHE A 119 -1.71 -7.50 34.08
C PHE A 119 -0.68 -6.60 33.40
N ASN A 120 0.51 -6.48 33.98
CA ASN A 120 1.40 -5.38 33.61
C ASN A 120 2.82 -5.85 33.18
N GLY A 121 3.14 -7.15 33.23
CA GLY A 121 4.46 -7.66 32.87
C GLY A 121 5.58 -7.18 33.82
N GLU A 122 5.27 -7.03 35.11
CA GLU A 122 6.18 -6.45 36.11
C GLU A 122 7.55 -7.09 36.17
N ARG A 123 7.64 -8.42 36.08
CA ARG A 123 8.92 -9.16 36.13
C ARG A 123 9.86 -8.73 35.00
N ALA A 124 9.36 -8.70 33.76
CA ALA A 124 10.13 -8.23 32.61
C ALA A 124 10.49 -6.73 32.73
N ARG A 125 9.61 -5.90 33.29
CA ARG A 125 9.88 -4.46 33.54
C ARG A 125 10.85 -4.22 34.70
N ALA A 126 10.90 -5.10 35.69
CA ALA A 126 11.89 -5.08 36.76
C ALA A 126 13.27 -5.42 36.21
N CYS A 127 13.39 -6.48 35.39
CA CYS A 127 14.62 -6.76 34.64
C CYS A 127 15.04 -5.59 33.76
N ARG A 128 14.09 -4.94 33.08
CA ARG A 128 14.37 -3.76 32.27
C ARG A 128 14.94 -2.61 33.11
N ARG A 129 14.33 -2.29 34.26
CA ARG A 129 14.81 -1.25 35.18
C ARG A 129 16.21 -1.55 35.70
N ALA A 130 16.47 -2.78 36.13
CA ALA A 130 17.80 -3.19 36.57
C ALA A 130 18.87 -3.05 35.46
N LEU A 131 18.53 -3.41 34.22
CA LEU A 131 19.42 -3.20 33.06
C LEU A 131 19.61 -1.71 32.72
N GLU A 132 18.59 -0.89 32.90
CA GLU A 132 18.65 0.56 32.67
C GLU A 132 19.55 1.28 33.70
N GLU A 133 19.63 0.76 34.93
CA GLU A 133 20.51 1.29 35.99
C GLU A 133 22.00 0.97 35.75
N LEU A 134 22.31 -0.05 34.93
CA LEU A 134 23.67 -0.49 34.60
C LEU A 134 24.30 0.27 33.42
N VAL A 135 23.58 1.22 32.79
CA VAL A 135 23.96 1.86 31.52
C VAL A 135 23.95 3.39 31.64
N SER A 136 24.88 4.08 30.97
CA SER A 136 24.94 5.56 30.98
C SER A 136 23.71 6.20 30.29
N PRO A 137 23.29 7.41 30.70
CA PRO A 137 22.06 8.05 30.19
C PRO A 137 22.03 8.25 28.67
N GLU A 138 23.17 8.60 28.07
CA GLU A 138 23.31 8.78 26.61
C GLU A 138 23.06 7.49 25.84
N ARG A 139 23.60 6.38 26.36
CA ARG A 139 23.49 5.05 25.75
C ARG A 139 22.11 4.44 25.99
N LEU A 140 21.48 4.76 27.11
CA LEU A 140 20.08 4.47 27.39
C LEU A 140 19.14 5.09 26.35
N GLN A 141 19.42 6.33 25.96
CA GLN A 141 18.66 7.07 24.96
C GLN A 141 18.84 6.45 23.57
N GLU A 142 20.07 6.02 23.23
CA GLU A 142 20.36 5.27 22.00
C GLU A 142 19.64 3.91 21.99
N MET A 143 19.71 3.13 23.07
CA MET A 143 19.02 1.84 23.20
C MET A 143 17.50 1.97 23.14
N ARG A 144 16.92 3.01 23.75
CA ARG A 144 15.48 3.32 23.65
C ARG A 144 15.07 3.67 22.23
N SER A 145 15.88 4.46 21.51
CA SER A 145 15.62 4.79 20.10
C SER A 145 15.66 3.53 19.22
N ARG A 146 16.64 2.64 19.41
CA ARG A 146 16.76 1.37 18.68
C ARG A 146 15.70 0.34 19.06
N ALA A 147 15.26 0.29 20.31
CA ALA A 147 14.15 -0.57 20.74
C ALA A 147 12.84 -0.12 20.07
N MET A 148 12.62 1.19 19.96
CA MET A 148 11.50 1.79 19.22
C MET A 148 11.59 1.49 17.72
N GLU A 149 12.79 1.50 17.15
CA GLU A 149 13.06 1.09 15.76
C GLU A 149 12.93 -0.42 15.55
N SER A 150 13.14 -1.26 16.57
CA SER A 150 13.09 -2.74 16.47
C SER A 150 11.69 -3.35 16.43
N GLY A 151 10.64 -2.53 16.56
CA GLY A 151 9.29 -2.80 16.05
C GLY A 151 9.21 -2.68 14.51
N GLY A 152 10.28 -2.21 13.88
CA GLY A 152 10.64 -2.33 12.48
C GLY A 152 11.97 -3.06 12.34
N VAL A 153 12.31 -3.43 11.12
CA VAL A 153 13.49 -4.23 10.77
C VAL A 153 14.78 -3.58 11.32
N GLY A 154 15.47 -4.27 12.23
CA GLY A 154 16.70 -3.79 12.85
C GLY A 154 17.94 -3.83 11.94
N LEU A 155 18.80 -2.83 12.08
CA LEU A 155 20.05 -2.64 11.33
C LEU A 155 21.14 -3.72 11.53
N SER A 156 20.96 -4.70 12.43
CA SER A 156 21.97 -5.74 12.71
C SER A 156 21.78 -7.05 11.96
N THR A 157 20.80 -7.13 11.07
CA THR A 157 20.70 -8.16 10.04
C THR A 157 20.74 -7.50 8.68
N MET A 158 21.90 -6.97 8.26
CA MET A 158 22.12 -6.44 6.91
C MET A 158 22.10 -7.61 5.90
N PRO A 159 20.99 -7.88 5.19
CA PRO A 159 20.84 -9.12 4.45
C PRO A 159 21.09 -8.86 2.97
N TRP A 160 22.18 -9.39 2.41
CA TRP A 160 22.32 -9.74 0.98
C TRP A 160 22.04 -8.65 -0.10
N SER A 161 21.75 -7.39 0.27
CA SER A 161 21.22 -6.32 -0.60
C SER A 161 22.29 -5.37 -1.16
N TRP A 162 23.39 -5.10 -0.43
CA TRP A 162 24.46 -4.22 -0.92
C TRP A 162 25.13 -4.72 -2.19
N ARG A 163 25.20 -6.02 -2.44
CA ARG A 163 25.74 -6.53 -3.71
C ARG A 163 24.86 -6.13 -4.89
N ARG A 164 23.53 -6.13 -4.74
CA ARG A 164 22.60 -5.67 -5.78
C ARG A 164 22.65 -4.16 -5.93
N THR A 165 22.72 -3.41 -4.83
CA THR A 165 22.87 -1.95 -4.88
C THR A 165 24.21 -1.54 -5.48
N LEU A 166 25.32 -2.19 -5.13
CA LEU A 166 26.64 -1.91 -5.70
C LEU A 166 26.73 -2.31 -7.16
N VAL A 167 26.15 -3.45 -7.56
CA VAL A 167 26.08 -3.86 -8.97
C VAL A 167 25.17 -2.92 -9.76
N ALA A 168 24.01 -2.53 -9.22
CA ALA A 168 23.12 -1.58 -9.86
C ALA A 168 23.77 -0.20 -9.99
N VAL A 169 24.42 0.32 -8.94
CA VAL A 169 25.16 1.58 -8.96
C VAL A 169 26.36 1.50 -9.91
N ALA A 170 27.07 0.36 -9.97
CA ALA A 170 28.17 0.15 -10.91
C ALA A 170 27.68 0.06 -12.36
N LEU A 171 26.58 -0.66 -12.63
CA LEU A 171 25.94 -0.76 -13.94
C LEU A 171 25.37 0.59 -14.37
N ALA A 172 24.77 1.33 -13.45
CA ALA A 172 24.20 2.65 -13.69
C ALA A 172 25.29 3.71 -13.87
N GLY A 173 26.38 3.64 -13.10
CA GLY A 173 27.59 4.45 -13.29
C GLY A 173 28.32 4.12 -14.59
N ALA A 174 28.34 2.85 -14.99
CA ALA A 174 28.83 2.41 -16.30
C ALA A 174 27.92 2.90 -17.42
N ALA A 175 26.59 2.90 -17.25
CA ALA A 175 25.64 3.46 -18.20
C ALA A 175 25.81 4.97 -18.37
N LEU A 176 26.03 5.71 -17.28
CA LEU A 176 26.38 7.14 -17.29
C LEU A 176 27.70 7.41 -18.04
N LYS A 177 28.73 6.57 -17.87
CA LYS A 177 29.99 6.66 -18.64
C LYS A 177 29.82 6.22 -20.09
N TRP A 178 28.95 5.25 -20.36
CA TRP A 178 28.72 4.71 -21.70
C TRP A 178 27.89 5.65 -22.56
N SER A 179 26.88 6.33 -21.99
CA SER A 179 26.10 7.34 -22.71
C SER A 179 26.94 8.54 -23.15
N ALA A 180 28.04 8.82 -22.45
CA ALA A 180 29.03 9.84 -22.84
C ALA A 180 29.81 9.51 -24.13
N PHE A 181 29.72 8.26 -24.64
CA PHE A 181 30.52 7.80 -25.78
C PHE A 181 29.77 7.77 -27.13
N ARG A 182 28.44 8.02 -27.19
CA ARG A 182 27.63 7.67 -28.38
C ARG A 182 26.76 8.76 -29.06
N LEU A 183 26.72 10.01 -28.61
CA LEU A 183 26.09 11.11 -29.39
C LEU A 183 27.02 12.34 -29.54
N PRO A 184 27.96 12.34 -30.49
CA PRO A 184 29.07 13.32 -30.55
C PRO A 184 28.68 14.80 -30.52
N ASP A 185 27.44 15.15 -30.92
CA ASP A 185 27.04 16.54 -31.16
C ASP A 185 26.12 17.17 -30.09
N GLU A 186 25.65 16.41 -29.08
CA GLU A 186 24.72 16.91 -28.06
C GLU A 186 25.06 16.41 -26.63
N PRO A 187 26.02 17.05 -25.93
CA PRO A 187 26.53 16.57 -24.65
C PRO A 187 25.46 16.57 -23.54
N LYS A 188 24.48 17.48 -23.60
CA LYS A 188 23.39 17.56 -22.62
C LYS A 188 22.39 16.41 -22.76
N CYS A 189 22.02 16.08 -24.00
CA CYS A 189 21.21 14.90 -24.33
C CYS A 189 21.86 13.61 -23.79
N GLN A 190 23.17 13.45 -23.98
CA GLN A 190 23.91 12.28 -23.49
C GLN A 190 23.88 12.13 -21.96
N ARG A 191 24.11 13.24 -21.25
CA ARG A 191 24.08 13.26 -19.79
C ARG A 191 22.68 13.01 -19.26
N CYS A 192 21.66 13.56 -19.93
CA CYS A 192 20.27 13.25 -19.62
C CYS A 192 19.94 11.78 -19.83
N LEU A 193 20.41 11.19 -20.93
CA LEU A 193 20.20 9.77 -21.23
C LEU A 193 20.86 8.89 -20.15
N GLY A 194 22.07 9.26 -19.72
CA GLY A 194 22.76 8.61 -18.62
C GLY A 194 21.98 8.69 -17.31
N LEU A 195 21.46 9.88 -16.95
CA LEU A 195 20.60 10.06 -15.78
C LEU A 195 19.32 9.22 -15.88
N MET A 196 18.65 9.22 -17.02
CA MET A 196 17.41 8.48 -17.25
C MET A 196 17.65 6.96 -17.13
N ILE A 197 18.70 6.42 -17.75
CA ILE A 197 19.07 5.01 -17.63
C ILE A 197 19.45 4.68 -16.19
N PHE A 198 20.20 5.57 -15.52
CA PHE A 198 20.55 5.40 -14.11
C PHE A 198 19.29 5.27 -13.24
N THR A 199 18.36 6.22 -13.36
CA THR A 199 17.11 6.23 -12.58
C THR A 199 16.24 5.03 -12.92
N MET A 200 16.12 4.66 -14.19
CA MET A 200 15.37 3.48 -14.63
C MET A 200 15.96 2.19 -14.06
N LEU A 201 17.28 2.00 -14.12
CA LEU A 201 17.95 0.82 -13.55
C LEU A 201 17.78 0.76 -12.04
N MET A 202 17.89 1.89 -11.33
CA MET A 202 17.67 1.96 -9.88
C MET A 202 16.25 1.55 -9.50
N TRP A 203 15.24 2.00 -10.26
CA TRP A 203 13.84 1.64 -10.04
C TRP A 203 13.53 0.19 -10.43
N VAL A 204 13.99 -0.29 -11.58
CA VAL A 204 13.73 -1.66 -12.06
C VAL A 204 14.44 -2.71 -11.21
N LEU A 205 15.67 -2.44 -10.78
CA LEU A 205 16.44 -3.35 -9.93
C LEU A 205 16.10 -3.22 -8.44
N GLU A 206 15.24 -2.26 -8.08
CA GLU A 206 14.91 -1.89 -6.69
C GLU A 206 16.18 -1.74 -5.83
N ALA A 207 17.21 -1.13 -6.42
CA ALA A 207 18.55 -1.05 -5.81
C ALA A 207 18.57 -0.15 -4.57
N ALA A 208 17.71 0.85 -4.55
CA ALA A 208 17.38 1.70 -3.42
C ALA A 208 15.86 1.93 -3.40
N PRO A 209 15.28 2.35 -2.26
CA PRO A 209 13.87 2.76 -2.22
C PRO A 209 13.54 3.77 -3.31
N PHE A 210 12.34 3.65 -3.91
CA PHE A 210 11.94 4.45 -5.07
C PHE A 210 12.00 5.95 -4.80
N GLU A 211 11.60 6.37 -3.60
CA GLU A 211 11.63 7.73 -3.10
C GLU A 211 13.06 8.27 -2.95
N ALA A 212 14.01 7.45 -2.50
CA ALA A 212 15.41 7.87 -2.39
C ALA A 212 15.99 8.13 -3.79
N THR A 213 15.70 7.25 -4.76
CA THR A 213 16.09 7.45 -6.16
C THR A 213 15.44 8.70 -6.74
N ALA A 214 14.15 8.94 -6.47
CA ALA A 214 13.42 10.11 -6.95
C ALA A 214 14.00 11.42 -6.39
N MET A 215 14.38 11.44 -5.11
CA MET A 215 15.04 12.59 -4.47
C MET A 215 16.43 12.88 -5.05
N LEU A 216 17.12 11.87 -5.57
CA LEU A 216 18.43 12.02 -6.22
C LEU A 216 18.33 12.62 -7.63
N VAL A 217 17.18 12.54 -8.31
CA VAL A 217 17.03 13.00 -9.70
C VAL A 217 17.41 14.48 -9.85
N ALA A 218 16.80 15.38 -9.07
CA ALA A 218 17.05 16.81 -9.21
C ALA A 218 18.51 17.19 -8.89
N PRO A 219 19.12 16.75 -7.76
CA PRO A 219 20.53 16.98 -7.49
C PRO A 219 21.47 16.43 -8.58
N LEU A 220 21.21 15.22 -9.08
CA LEU A 220 22.03 14.62 -10.13
C LEU A 220 21.89 15.35 -11.46
N ALA A 221 20.67 15.80 -11.83
CA ALA A 221 20.45 16.59 -13.04
C ALA A 221 21.22 17.92 -13.01
N VAL A 222 21.27 18.59 -11.86
CA VAL A 222 22.07 19.82 -11.67
C VAL A 222 23.56 19.52 -11.71
N TRP A 223 24.01 18.48 -11.01
CA TRP A 223 25.44 18.16 -10.93
C TRP A 223 26.00 17.71 -12.28
N LEU A 224 25.24 16.91 -13.01
CA LEU A 224 25.59 16.46 -14.35
C LEU A 224 25.37 17.56 -15.41
N ASP A 225 24.81 18.72 -15.08
CA ASP A 225 24.59 19.83 -16.01
C ASP A 225 23.84 19.36 -17.27
N VAL A 226 22.60 18.91 -17.04
CA VAL A 226 21.75 18.24 -18.03
C VAL A 226 20.89 19.21 -18.84
N MET A 227 20.64 20.41 -18.33
CA MET A 227 19.72 21.40 -18.94
C MET A 227 20.46 22.67 -19.38
N GLU A 228 19.78 23.58 -20.06
CA GLU A 228 20.29 24.92 -20.35
C GLU A 228 20.20 25.87 -19.14
N GLY A 229 21.07 26.89 -19.14
CA GLY A 229 21.19 27.86 -18.04
C GLY A 229 22.24 27.50 -16.99
N ASP A 230 22.48 28.42 -16.07
CA ASP A 230 23.38 28.23 -14.94
C ASP A 230 22.86 27.15 -13.97
N ARG A 231 23.77 26.44 -13.29
CA ARG A 231 23.40 25.37 -12.35
C ARG A 231 22.47 25.86 -11.24
N HIS A 232 22.59 27.11 -10.80
CA HIS A 232 21.72 27.67 -9.79
C HIS A 232 20.27 27.84 -10.31
N GLU A 233 20.12 28.30 -11.55
CA GLU A 233 18.81 28.42 -12.20
C GLU A 233 18.21 27.03 -12.51
N GLN A 234 19.03 26.09 -12.97
CA GLN A 234 18.61 24.68 -13.13
C GLN A 234 18.09 24.10 -11.81
N ALA A 235 18.78 24.36 -10.69
CA ALA A 235 18.36 23.89 -9.37
C ALA A 235 17.00 24.48 -8.94
N LYS A 236 16.78 25.80 -9.16
CA LYS A 236 15.49 26.43 -8.86
C LYS A 236 14.36 25.80 -9.67
N LEU A 237 14.57 25.62 -10.98
CA LEU A 237 13.57 25.04 -11.87
C LEU A 237 13.25 23.58 -11.50
N LEU A 238 14.27 22.76 -11.24
CA LEU A 238 14.08 21.35 -10.87
C LEU A 238 13.43 21.20 -9.50
N LEU A 239 13.82 22.01 -8.51
CA LEU A 239 13.19 21.98 -7.19
C LEU A 239 11.74 22.47 -7.23
N ALA A 240 11.44 23.48 -8.05
CA ALA A 240 10.06 23.91 -8.30
C ALA A 240 9.23 22.80 -8.97
N ALA A 241 9.83 22.02 -9.87
CA ALA A 241 9.17 20.88 -10.51
C ALA A 241 8.84 19.74 -9.53
N VAL A 242 9.57 19.62 -8.42
CA VAL A 242 9.29 18.62 -7.36
C VAL A 242 7.98 18.96 -6.61
N PHE A 243 7.71 20.24 -6.35
CA PHE A 243 6.50 20.70 -5.64
C PHE A 243 5.46 21.26 -6.61
N ASN A 244 4.85 20.36 -7.40
CA ASN A 244 3.90 20.71 -8.44
C ASN A 244 2.41 20.51 -8.03
N ASP A 245 1.50 20.88 -8.92
CA ASP A 245 0.05 20.74 -8.75
C ASP A 245 -0.37 19.30 -8.43
N SER A 246 0.25 18.36 -9.13
CA SER A 246 0.04 16.93 -9.04
C SER A 246 0.33 16.39 -7.63
N LEU A 247 1.38 16.90 -6.98
CA LEU A 247 1.73 16.56 -5.59
C LEU A 247 0.62 16.99 -4.61
N TYR A 248 0.13 18.23 -4.71
CA TYR A 248 -0.92 18.74 -3.81
C TYR A 248 -2.25 18.03 -4.03
N LEU A 249 -2.57 17.63 -5.26
CA LEU A 249 -3.74 16.81 -5.55
C LEU A 249 -3.67 15.45 -4.85
N VAL A 250 -2.53 14.76 -4.89
CA VAL A 250 -2.35 13.48 -4.20
C VAL A 250 -2.42 13.64 -2.68
N LEU A 251 -1.82 14.70 -2.12
CA LEU A 251 -1.91 14.98 -0.70
C LEU A 251 -3.37 15.16 -0.25
N SER A 252 -4.19 15.87 -1.03
CA SER A 252 -5.63 15.99 -0.75
C SER A 252 -6.38 14.67 -0.87
N GLY A 253 -5.96 13.80 -1.80
CA GLY A 253 -6.46 12.43 -1.92
C GLY A 253 -6.20 11.59 -0.66
N PHE A 254 -5.03 11.70 -0.05
CA PHE A 254 -4.75 11.01 1.22
C PHE A 254 -5.63 11.51 2.38
N VAL A 255 -5.87 12.81 2.45
CA VAL A 255 -6.81 13.40 3.44
C VAL A 255 -8.23 12.88 3.20
N MET A 256 -8.68 12.87 1.94
CA MET A 256 -10.00 12.37 1.55
C MET A 256 -10.17 10.89 1.87
N SER A 257 -9.18 10.06 1.52
CA SER A 257 -9.14 8.64 1.86
C SER A 257 -9.25 8.42 3.36
N SER A 258 -8.53 9.21 4.17
CA SER A 258 -8.55 9.09 5.63
C SER A 258 -9.92 9.44 6.22
N ILE A 259 -10.61 10.43 5.66
CA ILE A 259 -11.97 10.79 6.07
C ILE A 259 -12.94 9.65 5.75
N PHE A 260 -12.87 9.08 4.55
CA PHE A 260 -13.74 7.97 4.16
C PHE A 260 -13.51 6.72 5.01
N SER A 261 -12.25 6.38 5.31
CA SER A 261 -11.92 5.27 6.22
C SER A 261 -12.40 5.54 7.66
N LYS A 262 -12.29 6.77 8.18
CA LYS A 262 -12.87 7.15 9.50
C LYS A 262 -14.40 6.99 9.55
N CYS A 263 -15.06 7.10 8.40
CA CYS A 263 -16.51 6.90 8.27
C CYS A 263 -16.90 5.42 8.07
N GLN A 264 -15.91 4.51 7.98
CA GLN A 264 -16.09 3.07 7.75
C GLN A 264 -16.96 2.78 6.51
N LEU A 265 -16.78 3.56 5.44
CA LEU A 265 -17.61 3.47 4.23
C LEU A 265 -17.50 2.08 3.60
N GLU A 266 -16.29 1.53 3.55
CA GLU A 266 -15.96 0.21 3.01
C GLU A 266 -16.70 -0.91 3.75
N LEU A 267 -16.73 -0.87 5.08
CA LEU A 267 -17.39 -1.88 5.91
C LEU A 267 -18.90 -1.84 5.75
N ARG A 268 -19.47 -0.62 5.76
CA ARG A 268 -20.91 -0.40 5.60
C ARG A 268 -21.40 -0.80 4.20
N ALA A 269 -20.64 -0.45 3.16
CA ALA A 269 -20.97 -0.82 1.79
C ALA A 269 -20.88 -2.33 1.58
N ALA A 270 -19.83 -2.99 2.09
CA ALA A 270 -19.69 -4.44 1.98
C ALA A 270 -20.82 -5.19 2.68
N ALA A 271 -21.21 -4.79 3.90
CA ALA A 271 -22.32 -5.41 4.61
C ALA A 271 -23.68 -5.16 3.93
N LEU A 272 -23.91 -3.97 3.38
CA LEU A 272 -25.10 -3.69 2.58
C LEU A 272 -25.16 -4.63 1.36
N LEU A 273 -24.08 -4.70 0.58
CA LEU A 273 -24.02 -5.56 -0.61
C LEU A 273 -24.19 -7.04 -0.26
N GLN A 274 -23.65 -7.48 0.86
CA GLN A 274 -23.87 -8.83 1.36
C GLN A 274 -25.34 -9.09 1.70
N SER A 275 -26.00 -8.17 2.42
CA SER A 275 -27.41 -8.35 2.78
C SER A 275 -28.31 -8.47 1.55
N LEU A 276 -27.94 -7.82 0.45
CA LEU A 276 -28.67 -7.81 -0.81
C LEU A 276 -28.34 -9.02 -1.71
N LEU A 277 -27.07 -9.43 -1.78
CA LEU A 277 -26.57 -10.35 -2.83
C LEU A 277 -25.89 -11.62 -2.30
N GLY A 278 -25.79 -11.80 -0.97
CA GLY A 278 -25.08 -12.91 -0.32
C GLY A 278 -25.62 -14.32 -0.59
N ARG A 279 -26.75 -14.43 -1.32
CA ARG A 279 -27.36 -15.70 -1.74
C ARG A 279 -26.96 -16.16 -3.14
N ARG A 280 -26.26 -15.33 -3.93
CA ARG A 280 -25.81 -15.64 -5.29
C ARG A 280 -24.30 -15.40 -5.43
N PRO A 281 -23.44 -16.41 -5.25
CA PRO A 281 -21.98 -16.25 -5.19
C PRO A 281 -21.38 -15.49 -6.39
N LYS A 282 -21.86 -15.79 -7.62
CA LYS A 282 -21.40 -15.11 -8.84
C LYS A 282 -21.74 -13.61 -8.83
N CYS A 283 -22.95 -13.24 -8.38
CA CYS A 283 -23.38 -11.85 -8.25
C CYS A 283 -22.71 -11.14 -7.08
N PHE A 284 -22.49 -11.85 -5.96
CA PHE A 284 -21.77 -11.30 -4.81
C PHE A 284 -20.32 -10.98 -5.18
N MET A 285 -19.64 -11.86 -5.94
CA MET A 285 -18.31 -11.58 -6.47
C MET A 285 -18.30 -10.30 -7.31
N LEU A 286 -19.25 -10.14 -8.25
CA LEU A 286 -19.36 -8.92 -9.05
C LEU A 286 -19.62 -7.69 -8.16
N ALA A 287 -20.45 -7.81 -7.13
CA ALA A 287 -20.73 -6.71 -6.20
C ALA A 287 -19.48 -6.29 -5.42
N ILE A 288 -18.68 -7.26 -4.94
CA ILE A 288 -17.39 -6.99 -4.31
C ILE A 288 -16.41 -6.35 -5.29
N MET A 289 -16.39 -6.79 -6.56
CA MET A 289 -15.55 -6.18 -7.58
C MET A 289 -15.97 -4.73 -7.88
N ILE A 290 -17.26 -4.46 -8.04
CA ILE A 290 -17.78 -3.10 -8.23
C ILE A 290 -17.44 -2.23 -7.01
N LEU A 291 -17.61 -2.76 -5.79
CA LEU A 291 -17.18 -2.07 -4.58
C LEU A 291 -15.67 -1.81 -4.59
N GLY A 292 -14.87 -2.77 -5.02
CA GLY A 292 -13.41 -2.62 -5.19
C GLY A 292 -13.03 -1.52 -6.17
N VAL A 293 -13.77 -1.37 -7.29
CA VAL A 293 -13.62 -0.27 -8.24
C VAL A 293 -13.87 1.07 -7.54
N PHE A 294 -15.02 1.22 -6.86
CA PHE A 294 -15.39 2.46 -6.19
C PHE A 294 -14.45 2.82 -5.04
N LEU A 295 -14.09 1.87 -4.18
CA LEU A 295 -13.21 2.13 -3.06
C LEU A 295 -11.78 2.43 -3.52
N SER A 296 -11.29 1.78 -4.57
CA SER A 296 -9.98 2.11 -5.14
C SER A 296 -9.96 3.51 -5.76
N ALA A 297 -11.06 3.90 -6.41
CA ALA A 297 -11.23 5.24 -6.98
C ALA A 297 -11.28 6.36 -5.93
N LEU A 298 -11.80 6.08 -4.73
CA LEU A 298 -11.96 7.05 -3.64
C LEU A 298 -10.78 7.06 -2.65
N LEU A 299 -10.23 5.89 -2.34
CA LEU A 299 -9.17 5.73 -1.34
C LEU A 299 -7.80 5.73 -2.01
N SER A 300 -7.47 4.63 -2.67
CA SER A 300 -6.33 4.45 -3.58
C SER A 300 -6.25 2.98 -3.98
N ASN A 301 -5.46 2.71 -5.02
CA ASN A 301 -5.05 1.36 -5.39
C ASN A 301 -4.16 0.65 -4.33
N VAL A 302 -3.77 1.32 -3.24
CA VAL A 302 -3.02 0.70 -2.13
C VAL A 302 -3.94 0.42 -0.94
N THR A 303 -4.70 1.43 -0.50
CA THR A 303 -5.53 1.34 0.72
C THR A 303 -6.76 0.46 0.51
N ALA A 304 -7.45 0.60 -0.63
CA ALA A 304 -8.67 -0.16 -0.89
C ALA A 304 -8.49 -1.69 -0.86
N PRO A 305 -7.49 -2.29 -1.54
CA PRO A 305 -7.31 -3.74 -1.50
C PRO A 305 -6.94 -4.25 -0.10
N LEU A 306 -6.16 -3.51 0.69
CA LEU A 306 -5.83 -3.88 2.08
C LEU A 306 -7.11 -4.05 2.91
N LEU A 307 -7.93 -3.00 2.95
CA LEU A 307 -9.17 -2.99 3.72
C LEU A 307 -10.14 -4.06 3.24
N MET A 308 -10.29 -4.20 1.92
CA MET A 308 -11.22 -5.17 1.36
C MET A 308 -10.77 -6.62 1.56
N VAL A 309 -9.47 -6.92 1.55
CA VAL A 309 -9.00 -8.26 1.91
C VAL A 309 -9.34 -8.60 3.36
N GLU A 310 -9.20 -7.65 4.30
CA GLU A 310 -9.62 -7.87 5.70
C GLU A 310 -11.14 -8.11 5.82
N VAL A 311 -11.94 -7.43 4.99
CA VAL A 311 -13.39 -7.68 4.90
C VAL A 311 -13.70 -9.07 4.33
N LEU A 312 -12.94 -9.52 3.34
CA LEU A 312 -13.16 -10.81 2.68
C LEU A 312 -12.66 -12.01 3.49
N LYS A 313 -11.59 -11.85 4.29
CA LYS A 313 -10.99 -12.94 5.08
C LYS A 313 -12.03 -13.73 5.90
N PRO A 314 -12.90 -13.10 6.73
CA PRO A 314 -13.96 -13.83 7.45
C PRO A 314 -14.94 -14.57 6.53
N LEU A 315 -15.16 -14.07 5.31
CA LEU A 315 -16.12 -14.65 4.36
C LEU A 315 -15.60 -15.93 3.72
N ILE A 316 -14.29 -16.01 3.50
CA ILE A 316 -13.64 -17.16 2.86
C ILE A 316 -13.02 -18.13 3.87
N ARG A 317 -12.97 -17.77 5.16
CA ARG A 317 -12.33 -18.55 6.24
C ARG A 317 -12.82 -19.98 6.33
N ASP A 318 -14.13 -20.17 6.21
CA ASP A 318 -14.76 -21.49 6.37
C ASP A 318 -14.72 -22.32 5.06
N LEU A 319 -14.18 -21.75 3.97
CA LEU A 319 -13.98 -22.45 2.69
C LEU A 319 -12.61 -23.14 2.66
N PRO A 320 -12.46 -24.27 1.95
CA PRO A 320 -11.16 -24.89 1.74
C PRO A 320 -10.17 -23.91 1.11
N THR A 321 -8.90 -23.90 1.53
CA THR A 321 -7.84 -23.03 0.99
C THR A 321 -7.68 -23.17 -0.53
N ASP A 322 -8.01 -24.35 -1.07
CA ASP A 322 -7.94 -24.64 -2.50
C ASP A 322 -9.25 -24.35 -3.26
N SER A 323 -10.22 -23.70 -2.61
CA SER A 323 -11.49 -23.30 -3.21
C SER A 323 -11.28 -22.37 -4.40
N ARG A 324 -11.84 -22.76 -5.55
CA ARG A 324 -11.83 -21.95 -6.76
C ARG A 324 -12.55 -20.62 -6.57
N TYR A 325 -13.58 -20.59 -5.71
CA TYR A 325 -14.31 -19.37 -5.39
C TYR A 325 -13.48 -18.38 -4.59
N SER A 326 -12.80 -18.81 -3.53
CA SER A 326 -11.93 -17.94 -2.74
C SER A 326 -10.82 -17.31 -3.59
N ARG A 327 -10.23 -18.12 -4.49
CA ARG A 327 -9.22 -17.65 -5.45
C ARG A 327 -9.78 -16.64 -6.44
N ALA A 328 -10.94 -16.93 -7.04
CA ALA A 328 -11.60 -16.02 -7.97
C ALA A 328 -12.04 -14.71 -7.30
N LEU A 329 -12.50 -14.76 -6.06
CA LEU A 329 -12.92 -13.58 -5.29
C LEU A 329 -11.74 -12.66 -4.95
N LEU A 330 -10.61 -13.22 -4.50
CA LEU A 330 -9.39 -12.46 -4.21
C LEU A 330 -8.76 -11.87 -5.48
N LEU A 331 -8.68 -12.63 -6.57
CA LEU A 331 -8.21 -12.11 -7.86
C LEU A 331 -9.17 -11.07 -8.44
N GLY A 332 -10.47 -11.29 -8.32
CA GLY A 332 -11.49 -10.33 -8.72
C GLY A 332 -11.34 -9.02 -7.98
N LEU A 333 -11.13 -9.07 -6.67
CA LEU A 333 -10.84 -7.88 -5.88
C LEU A 333 -9.57 -7.18 -6.38
N ALA A 334 -8.45 -7.91 -6.54
CA ALA A 334 -7.19 -7.35 -7.03
C ALA A 334 -7.35 -6.61 -8.37
N PHE A 335 -7.95 -7.27 -9.36
CA PHE A 335 -8.15 -6.71 -10.70
C PHE A 335 -9.14 -5.55 -10.67
N SER A 336 -10.20 -5.64 -9.87
CA SER A 336 -11.16 -4.55 -9.71
C SER A 336 -10.54 -3.31 -9.05
N CYS A 337 -9.61 -3.48 -8.11
CA CYS A 337 -8.88 -2.35 -7.52
C CYS A 337 -7.88 -1.74 -8.51
N ASN A 338 -7.23 -2.53 -9.39
CA ASN A 338 -6.44 -1.99 -10.49
C ASN A 338 -7.31 -1.15 -11.45
N VAL A 339 -8.47 -1.68 -11.86
CA VAL A 339 -9.43 -0.98 -12.71
C VAL A 339 -9.99 0.27 -12.04
N GLY A 340 -10.34 0.20 -10.76
CA GLY A 340 -10.79 1.35 -9.98
C GLY A 340 -9.72 2.43 -9.83
N GLY A 341 -8.45 2.02 -9.83
CA GLY A 341 -7.30 2.91 -9.86
C GLY A 341 -7.25 3.81 -11.11
N MET A 342 -7.95 3.47 -12.19
CA MET A 342 -8.07 4.28 -13.40
C MET A 342 -9.17 5.34 -13.31
N MET A 343 -10.14 5.15 -12.40
CA MET A 343 -11.40 5.89 -12.44
C MET A 343 -11.21 7.37 -12.09
N THR A 344 -10.37 7.73 -11.12
CA THR A 344 -10.08 9.13 -10.80
C THR A 344 -8.62 9.48 -11.08
N PRO A 345 -8.31 10.75 -11.41
CA PRO A 345 -6.93 11.20 -11.55
C PRO A 345 -6.05 10.92 -10.33
N ILE A 346 -6.61 10.96 -9.12
CA ILE A 346 -5.87 10.85 -7.85
C ILE A 346 -5.80 9.44 -7.28
N SER A 347 -6.58 8.48 -7.81
CA SER A 347 -6.66 7.14 -7.24
C SER A 347 -5.38 6.33 -7.40
N SER A 348 -4.50 6.71 -8.32
CA SER A 348 -3.27 5.98 -8.59
C SER A 348 -2.13 6.90 -9.07
N PRO A 349 -0.88 6.69 -8.59
CA PRO A 349 0.25 7.54 -8.93
C PRO A 349 0.54 7.63 -10.44
N GLN A 350 0.32 6.54 -11.20
CA GLN A 350 0.52 6.54 -12.65
C GLN A 350 -0.42 7.51 -13.39
N ASN A 351 -1.64 7.74 -12.91
CA ASN A 351 -2.57 8.69 -13.52
C ASN A 351 -2.06 10.12 -13.34
N VAL A 352 -1.62 10.41 -12.11
CA VAL A 352 -1.03 11.69 -11.73
C VAL A 352 0.24 11.96 -12.53
N ALA A 353 1.13 10.96 -12.63
CA ALA A 353 2.34 11.03 -13.45
C ALA A 353 2.03 11.31 -14.93
N SER A 354 0.98 10.68 -15.47
CA SER A 354 0.57 10.87 -16.86
C SER A 354 0.03 12.28 -17.11
N LEU A 355 -0.80 12.80 -16.20
CA LEU A 355 -1.29 14.17 -16.26
C LEU A 355 -0.17 15.20 -16.11
N GLU A 356 0.82 14.91 -15.26
CA GLU A 356 1.98 15.76 -15.09
C GLU A 356 2.84 15.82 -16.37
N ALA A 357 3.09 14.68 -17.01
CA ALA A 357 3.82 14.64 -18.27
C ALA A 357 3.13 15.47 -19.37
N LEU A 358 1.79 15.44 -19.42
CA LEU A 358 1.02 16.25 -20.37
C LEU A 358 1.07 17.75 -20.03
N ARG A 359 0.98 18.10 -18.75
CA ARG A 359 1.08 19.49 -18.25
C ARG A 359 2.39 20.15 -18.60
N GLN A 360 3.47 19.37 -18.54
CA GLN A 360 4.77 19.82 -18.95
C GLN A 360 4.75 20.32 -20.40
N HIS A 361 3.92 19.76 -21.29
CA HIS A 361 3.78 20.21 -22.68
C HIS A 361 2.73 21.32 -22.85
N GLY A 362 2.30 21.97 -21.76
CA GLY A 362 1.31 23.06 -21.79
C GLY A 362 -0.12 22.61 -22.06
N LYS A 363 -0.38 21.30 -22.04
CA LYS A 363 -1.69 20.70 -22.28
C LYS A 363 -2.29 20.16 -21.00
N ASN A 364 -3.62 20.09 -20.94
CA ASN A 364 -4.34 19.64 -19.76
C ASN A 364 -5.50 18.73 -20.13
N ILE A 365 -5.83 17.81 -19.22
CA ILE A 365 -7.08 17.06 -19.20
C ILE A 365 -7.80 17.48 -17.93
N THR A 366 -9.04 17.92 -18.07
CA THR A 366 -9.89 18.28 -16.95
C THR A 366 -10.37 17.03 -16.23
N TRP A 367 -10.72 17.18 -14.94
CA TRP A 367 -11.32 16.09 -14.17
C TRP A 367 -12.62 15.58 -14.79
N GLY A 368 -13.43 16.47 -15.37
CA GLY A 368 -14.68 16.12 -16.03
C GLY A 368 -14.45 15.24 -17.25
N GLU A 369 -13.51 15.61 -18.13
CA GLU A 369 -13.11 14.80 -19.30
C GLU A 369 -12.59 13.43 -18.87
N TRP A 370 -11.72 13.40 -17.84
CA TRP A 370 -11.22 12.13 -17.30
C TRP A 370 -12.36 11.22 -16.84
N LEU A 371 -13.28 11.73 -16.02
CA LEU A 371 -14.38 10.95 -15.45
C LEU A 371 -15.39 10.48 -16.50
N CYS A 372 -15.67 11.30 -17.52
CA CYS A 372 -16.59 10.93 -18.60
C CYS A 372 -16.09 9.72 -19.40
N LEU A 373 -14.77 9.58 -19.55
CA LEU A 373 -14.16 8.44 -20.21
C LEU A 373 -13.92 7.27 -19.24
N SER A 374 -13.31 7.54 -18.08
CA SER A 374 -12.88 6.51 -17.14
C SER A 374 -14.05 5.74 -16.55
N THR A 375 -15.14 6.42 -16.18
CA THR A 375 -16.27 5.79 -15.47
C THR A 375 -16.93 4.68 -16.29
N PRO A 376 -17.45 4.93 -17.51
CA PRO A 376 -18.03 3.87 -18.33
C PRO A 376 -17.01 2.80 -18.72
N PHE A 377 -15.74 3.19 -18.95
CA PHE A 377 -14.66 2.24 -19.24
C PHE A 377 -14.42 1.28 -18.07
N CYS A 378 -14.27 1.79 -16.84
CA CYS A 378 -14.03 1.00 -15.63
C CYS A 378 -15.17 0.02 -15.34
N PHE A 379 -16.43 0.42 -15.56
CA PHE A 379 -17.57 -0.50 -15.41
C PHE A 379 -17.55 -1.62 -16.44
N LEU A 380 -17.23 -1.32 -17.69
CA LEU A 380 -17.13 -2.35 -18.73
C LEU A 380 -15.93 -3.27 -18.47
N ALA A 381 -14.80 -2.70 -18.05
CA ALA A 381 -13.58 -3.41 -17.68
C ALA A 381 -13.80 -4.38 -16.51
N VAL A 382 -14.50 -3.96 -15.45
CA VAL A 382 -14.75 -4.83 -14.29
C VAL A 382 -15.71 -5.97 -14.63
N VAL A 383 -16.72 -5.72 -15.46
CA VAL A 383 -17.62 -6.77 -15.96
C VAL A 383 -16.88 -7.76 -16.85
N MET A 384 -16.00 -7.27 -17.73
CA MET A 384 -15.12 -8.12 -18.56
C MET A 384 -14.20 -9.00 -17.70
N ALA A 385 -13.52 -8.42 -16.71
CA ALA A 385 -12.68 -9.15 -15.77
C ALA A 385 -13.48 -10.20 -14.98
N TRP A 386 -14.70 -9.86 -14.56
CA TRP A 386 -15.61 -10.79 -13.88
C TRP A 386 -15.99 -11.98 -14.77
N LEU A 387 -16.37 -11.74 -16.03
CA LEU A 387 -16.67 -12.81 -16.98
C LEU A 387 -15.47 -13.73 -17.22
N ILE A 388 -14.27 -13.18 -17.37
CA ILE A 388 -13.03 -13.96 -17.52
C ILE A 388 -12.78 -14.83 -16.29
N LEU A 389 -12.96 -14.29 -15.09
CA LEU A 389 -12.81 -15.07 -13.85
C LEU A 389 -13.83 -16.21 -13.74
N LEU A 390 -15.07 -15.98 -14.18
CA LEU A 390 -16.08 -17.04 -14.27
C LEU A 390 -15.68 -18.13 -15.27
N LEU A 391 -15.12 -17.76 -16.41
CA LEU A 391 -14.66 -18.69 -17.45
C LEU A 391 -13.42 -19.49 -17.02
N VAL A 392 -12.46 -18.87 -16.34
CA VAL A 392 -11.20 -19.51 -15.92
C VAL A 392 -11.42 -20.45 -14.73
N TYR A 393 -12.16 -20.01 -13.72
CA TYR A 393 -12.32 -20.80 -12.49
C TYR A 393 -13.52 -21.75 -12.51
N GLN A 394 -14.52 -21.49 -13.36
CA GLN A 394 -15.73 -22.32 -13.51
C GLN A 394 -16.23 -22.86 -12.17
N PHE A 395 -16.36 -21.98 -11.18
CA PHE A 395 -16.82 -22.42 -9.87
C PHE A 395 -18.34 -22.60 -9.93
N ASP A 396 -18.77 -23.86 -9.91
CA ASP A 396 -20.06 -24.20 -9.35
C ASP A 396 -19.90 -24.11 -7.84
N VAL A 397 -20.10 -22.91 -7.28
CA VAL A 397 -20.69 -22.88 -5.94
C VAL A 397 -22.13 -23.30 -6.13
N SER A 398 -22.33 -24.59 -6.44
CA SER A 398 -23.61 -25.23 -6.35
C SER A 398 -24.10 -24.96 -4.94
N ALA A 399 -25.37 -24.64 -4.84
CA ALA A 399 -26.07 -24.39 -3.58
C ALA A 399 -25.74 -25.45 -2.49
N ASP A 400 -25.23 -26.63 -2.88
CA ASP A 400 -24.77 -27.74 -2.05
C ASP A 400 -23.56 -27.48 -1.14
N GLU A 401 -22.58 -26.64 -1.46
CA GLU A 401 -21.48 -26.33 -0.52
C GLU A 401 -21.89 -25.33 0.56
N VAL A 402 -22.68 -24.33 0.18
CA VAL A 402 -23.32 -23.40 1.12
C VAL A 402 -24.41 -24.13 1.94
N ALA A 403 -25.11 -25.11 1.35
CA ALA A 403 -26.06 -25.97 2.07
C ALA A 403 -25.38 -27.00 2.99
N ARG A 404 -24.16 -27.44 2.69
CA ARG A 404 -23.35 -28.28 3.60
C ARG A 404 -22.88 -27.50 4.83
N SER A 405 -22.56 -26.21 4.69
CA SER A 405 -22.36 -25.30 5.83
C SER A 405 -23.65 -25.15 6.66
N ALA A 406 -24.82 -25.01 6.00
CA ALA A 406 -26.11 -24.93 6.68
C ALA A 406 -26.54 -26.22 7.42
N ARG A 407 -26.00 -27.40 7.06
CA ARG A 407 -26.34 -28.68 7.71
C ARG A 407 -25.78 -28.85 9.14
N LYS A 408 -24.83 -28.00 9.57
CA LYS A 408 -24.25 -28.10 10.93
C LYS A 408 -24.93 -27.24 11.99
N GLY A 409 -26.09 -26.65 11.68
CA GLY A 409 -27.05 -26.21 12.68
C GLY A 409 -27.19 -24.70 12.81
N ASP A 410 -27.91 -24.08 11.86
CA ASP A 410 -28.97 -23.13 12.18
C ASP A 410 -29.79 -22.87 10.89
N ALA A 411 -31.11 -23.02 10.93
CA ALA A 411 -31.99 -22.89 9.76
C ALA A 411 -32.09 -21.44 9.23
N SER A 412 -31.46 -20.49 9.92
CA SER A 412 -31.27 -19.08 9.54
C SER A 412 -30.09 -18.85 8.56
N SER A 413 -29.18 -19.83 8.41
CA SER A 413 -27.86 -19.67 7.77
C SER A 413 -27.79 -20.03 6.27
N ARG A 414 -28.77 -19.60 5.48
CA ARG A 414 -28.66 -19.66 4.00
C ARG A 414 -27.85 -18.47 3.47
N GLY A 415 -26.52 -18.52 3.50
CA GLY A 415 -25.69 -17.50 2.83
C GLY A 415 -24.24 -17.40 3.31
N ILE A 416 -23.49 -16.54 2.62
CA ILE A 416 -22.12 -16.12 2.97
C ILE A 416 -22.10 -15.57 4.43
N PRO A 417 -21.12 -15.92 5.30
CA PRO A 417 -21.09 -15.50 6.72
C PRO A 417 -21.14 -13.98 6.86
N PRO A 418 -21.93 -13.39 7.77
CA PRO A 418 -22.10 -11.94 7.88
C PRO A 418 -20.75 -11.21 8.06
N VAL A 419 -20.56 -10.09 7.35
CA VAL A 419 -19.44 -9.17 7.55
C VAL A 419 -19.64 -8.53 8.93
N VAL A 420 -18.99 -9.09 9.95
CA VAL A 420 -19.03 -8.58 11.32
C VAL A 420 -17.90 -7.58 11.53
N PHE A 421 -18.26 -6.30 11.67
CA PHE A 421 -17.34 -5.23 12.03
C PHE A 421 -17.94 -4.39 13.16
N ASP A 422 -17.07 -3.73 13.93
CA ASP A 422 -17.52 -2.83 14.98
C ASP A 422 -18.01 -1.53 14.33
N ARG A 423 -19.33 -1.40 14.25
CA ARG A 423 -19.97 -0.26 13.60
C ARG A 423 -19.87 0.95 14.52
N GLU A 424 -18.99 1.87 14.17
CA GLU A 424 -18.94 3.17 14.83
C GLU A 424 -20.07 4.04 14.31
N ASP A 425 -20.77 4.72 15.22
CA ASP A 425 -21.82 5.66 14.86
C ASP A 425 -21.25 6.87 14.10
N MET A 426 -22.06 7.41 13.18
CA MET A 426 -21.72 8.66 12.51
C MET A 426 -21.89 9.83 13.47
N SER A 427 -20.81 10.23 14.12
CA SER A 427 -20.74 11.53 14.80
C SER A 427 -20.97 12.68 13.81
N TYR A 428 -21.52 13.80 14.30
CA TYR A 428 -21.72 15.03 13.53
C TYR A 428 -20.41 15.55 12.91
N GLU A 429 -19.29 15.41 13.62
CA GLU A 429 -17.95 15.75 13.12
C GLU A 429 -17.56 14.93 11.89
N LYS A 430 -17.79 13.61 11.93
CA LYS A 430 -17.52 12.71 10.80
C LYS A 430 -18.41 13.04 9.61
N LEU A 431 -19.67 13.43 9.86
CA LEU A 431 -20.60 13.84 8.81
C LEU A 431 -20.14 15.13 8.13
N ILE A 432 -19.72 16.15 8.88
CA ILE A 432 -19.18 17.40 8.31
C ILE A 432 -17.96 17.11 7.42
N LEU A 433 -17.01 16.31 7.91
CA LEU A 433 -15.82 15.95 7.14
C LEU A 433 -16.18 15.19 5.87
N PHE A 434 -17.13 14.26 5.95
CA PHE A 434 -17.62 13.51 4.80
C PHE A 434 -18.26 14.43 3.75
N VAL A 435 -19.17 15.31 4.18
CA VAL A 435 -19.81 16.28 3.27
C VAL A 435 -18.77 17.22 2.66
N GLY A 436 -17.82 17.71 3.46
CA GLY A 436 -16.72 18.56 2.97
C GLY A 436 -15.86 17.85 1.92
N ALA A 437 -15.54 16.56 2.12
CA ALA A 437 -14.81 15.76 1.14
C ALA A 437 -15.59 15.62 -0.18
N ILE A 438 -16.90 15.35 -0.13
CA ILE A 438 -17.74 15.26 -1.32
C ILE A 438 -17.84 16.61 -2.05
N VAL A 439 -18.00 17.72 -1.32
CA VAL A 439 -18.01 19.07 -1.91
C VAL A 439 -16.70 19.38 -2.62
N THR A 440 -15.55 19.05 -2.03
CA THR A 440 -14.24 19.21 -2.66
C THR A 440 -14.11 18.38 -3.94
N LEU A 441 -14.60 17.14 -3.92
CA LEU A 441 -14.58 16.27 -5.11
C LEU A 441 -15.43 16.85 -6.25
N VAL A 442 -16.61 17.41 -5.93
CA VAL A 442 -17.45 18.12 -6.90
C VAL A 442 -16.75 19.38 -7.42
N ALA A 443 -16.06 20.12 -6.54
CA ALA A 443 -15.30 21.31 -6.93
C ALA A 443 -14.15 20.97 -7.90
N PHE A 444 -13.50 19.80 -7.77
CA PHE A 444 -12.47 19.37 -8.73
C PHE A 444 -13.00 19.18 -10.15
N ALA A 445 -14.24 18.74 -10.30
CA ALA A 445 -14.88 18.58 -11.61
C ALA A 445 -15.40 19.92 -12.19
N SER A 446 -15.47 20.98 -11.40
CA SER A 446 -16.03 22.28 -11.81
C SER A 446 -14.97 23.19 -12.43
N ALA A 447 -15.11 23.48 -13.72
CA ALA A 447 -14.26 24.45 -14.41
C ALA A 447 -14.35 25.86 -13.79
N GLN A 448 -15.53 26.26 -13.31
CA GLN A 448 -15.73 27.56 -12.67
C GLN A 448 -15.03 27.66 -11.30
N ALA A 449 -15.04 26.57 -10.53
CA ALA A 449 -14.30 26.53 -9.27
C ALA A 449 -12.79 26.61 -9.54
N ALA A 450 -12.29 25.83 -10.50
CA ALA A 450 -10.88 25.89 -10.90
C ALA A 450 -10.46 27.31 -11.33
N ALA A 451 -11.29 28.02 -12.10
CA ALA A 451 -10.99 29.39 -12.52
C ALA A 451 -10.96 30.38 -11.34
N THR A 452 -11.93 30.29 -10.41
CA THR A 452 -12.03 31.20 -9.25
C THR A 452 -10.88 31.02 -8.26
N PHE A 453 -10.47 29.78 -7.99
CA PHE A 453 -9.47 29.45 -6.98
C PHE A 453 -8.04 29.32 -7.53
N GLY A 454 -7.83 29.63 -8.81
CA GLY A 454 -6.50 29.57 -9.44
C GLY A 454 -5.99 28.16 -9.73
N GLY A 455 -6.89 27.17 -9.78
CA GLY A 455 -6.58 25.78 -10.14
C GLY A 455 -7.09 24.74 -9.13
N THR A 456 -7.16 23.50 -9.60
CA THR A 456 -7.56 22.33 -8.79
C THR A 456 -6.61 22.04 -7.62
N SER A 457 -5.31 22.31 -7.78
CA SER A 457 -4.29 22.14 -6.73
C SER A 457 -4.48 23.13 -5.57
N SER A 458 -4.87 24.37 -5.85
CA SER A 458 -5.20 25.37 -4.83
C SER A 458 -6.42 24.97 -4.01
N ILE A 459 -7.48 24.47 -4.66
CA ILE A 459 -8.67 23.92 -3.98
C ILE A 459 -8.27 22.74 -3.09
N ALA A 460 -7.43 21.84 -3.62
CA ALA A 460 -6.91 20.67 -2.90
C ALA A 460 -6.14 21.10 -1.63
N LEU A 461 -5.25 22.09 -1.75
CA LEU A 461 -4.46 22.58 -0.63
C LEU A 461 -5.32 23.29 0.42
N LEU A 462 -6.31 24.09 0.00
CA LEU A 462 -7.27 24.73 0.89
C LEU A 462 -8.06 23.69 1.70
N PHE A 463 -8.52 22.63 1.05
CA PHE A 463 -9.22 21.53 1.71
C PHE A 463 -8.33 20.84 2.76
N VAL A 464 -7.07 20.54 2.42
CA VAL A 464 -6.09 19.96 3.37
C VAL A 464 -5.89 20.89 4.57
N ALA A 465 -5.70 22.19 4.32
CA ALA A 465 -5.50 23.19 5.38
C ALA A 465 -6.71 23.27 6.32
N ILE A 466 -7.93 23.26 5.80
CA ILE A 466 -9.16 23.27 6.60
C ILE A 466 -9.27 21.99 7.43
N CYS A 467 -9.07 20.82 6.84
CA CYS A 467 -9.17 19.53 7.55
C CYS A 467 -8.12 19.39 8.66
N MET A 468 -6.91 19.91 8.46
CA MET A 468 -5.87 19.92 9.49
C MET A 468 -6.14 21.00 10.55
N GLY A 469 -6.50 22.22 10.15
CA GLY A 469 -6.72 23.34 11.05
C GLY A 469 -7.92 23.17 11.98
N THR A 470 -8.96 22.47 11.52
CA THR A 470 -10.16 22.14 12.33
C THR A 470 -9.95 20.90 13.24
N GLY A 471 -8.81 20.21 13.13
CA GLY A 471 -8.55 18.97 13.87
C GLY A 471 -9.23 17.72 13.29
N GLY A 472 -9.88 17.84 12.12
CA GLY A 472 -10.50 16.71 11.43
C GLY A 472 -9.51 15.61 11.02
N ILE A 473 -8.24 15.98 10.79
CA ILE A 473 -7.10 15.09 10.61
C ILE A 473 -6.08 15.35 11.71
N SER A 474 -5.70 14.29 12.44
CA SER A 474 -4.67 14.41 13.48
C SER A 474 -3.27 14.45 12.86
N ARG A 475 -2.31 15.02 13.59
CA ARG A 475 -0.90 15.01 13.18
C ARG A 475 -0.36 13.59 12.98
N GLN A 476 -0.81 12.63 13.78
CA GLN A 476 -0.44 11.22 13.64
C GLN A 476 -0.95 10.64 12.32
N THR A 477 -2.21 10.92 11.94
CA THR A 477 -2.76 10.49 10.65
C THR A 477 -1.97 11.10 9.49
N PHE A 478 -1.66 12.40 9.56
CA PHE A 478 -0.83 13.07 8.54
C PHE A 478 0.56 12.45 8.40
N ASN A 479 1.22 12.12 9.51
CA ASN A 479 2.52 11.47 9.51
C ASN A 479 2.47 10.02 8.97
N SER A 480 1.30 9.38 8.97
CA SER A 480 1.12 8.01 8.44
C SER A 480 0.91 7.95 6.92
N TYR A 481 0.80 9.11 6.26
CA TYR A 481 0.61 9.17 4.81
C TYR A 481 1.84 8.65 4.05
N SER A 482 1.60 8.24 2.81
CA SER A 482 2.63 7.69 1.93
C SER A 482 3.49 8.80 1.32
N TRP A 483 4.31 9.45 2.16
CA TRP A 483 5.23 10.52 1.77
C TRP A 483 6.17 10.11 0.64
N HIS A 484 6.58 8.83 0.61
CA HIS A 484 7.38 8.26 -0.47
C HIS A 484 6.73 8.43 -1.85
N LEU A 485 5.38 8.32 -1.96
CA LEU A 485 4.68 8.54 -3.23
C LEU A 485 4.71 10.00 -3.68
N LEU A 486 4.64 10.95 -2.73
CA LEU A 486 4.74 12.38 -3.04
C LEU A 486 6.13 12.73 -3.59
N PHE A 487 7.19 12.24 -2.94
CA PHE A 487 8.55 12.42 -3.42
C PHE A 487 8.80 11.71 -4.76
N LEU A 488 8.19 10.55 -4.99
CA LEU A 488 8.28 9.84 -6.26
C LEU A 488 7.66 10.64 -7.41
N ILE A 489 6.48 11.23 -7.20
CA ILE A 489 5.82 12.10 -8.19
C ILE A 489 6.67 13.35 -8.45
N GLY A 490 7.19 14.00 -7.40
CA GLY A 490 8.02 15.18 -7.54
C GLY A 490 9.35 14.90 -8.26
N GLY A 491 10.06 13.83 -7.89
CA GLY A 491 11.30 13.43 -8.58
C GLY A 491 11.04 12.98 -10.03
N GLY A 492 9.90 12.36 -10.28
CA GLY A 492 9.44 12.03 -11.63
C GLY A 492 9.15 13.26 -12.50
N SER A 493 8.53 14.28 -11.93
CA SER A 493 8.32 15.59 -12.58
C SER A 493 9.65 16.26 -12.91
N ALA A 494 10.60 16.26 -11.96
CA ALA A 494 11.95 16.77 -12.20
C ALA A 494 12.68 16.01 -13.32
N LEU A 495 12.53 14.67 -13.38
CA LEU A 495 13.09 13.85 -14.46
C LEU A 495 12.47 14.23 -15.81
N GLY A 496 11.13 14.35 -15.88
CA GLY A 496 10.41 14.75 -17.09
C GLY A 496 10.85 16.12 -17.59
N LEU A 497 11.01 17.09 -16.69
CA LEU A 497 11.52 18.42 -17.01
C LEU A 497 12.94 18.36 -17.57
N ALA A 498 13.83 17.57 -16.95
CA ALA A 498 15.20 17.40 -17.42
C ALA A 498 15.28 16.73 -18.82
N VAL A 499 14.47 15.69 -19.05
CA VAL A 499 14.37 15.00 -20.34
C VAL A 499 13.87 15.93 -21.44
N ARG A 500 12.90 16.80 -21.12
CA ARG A 500 12.38 17.79 -22.08
C ARG A 500 13.39 18.91 -22.37
N GLN A 501 13.96 19.52 -21.33
CA GLN A 501 14.87 20.66 -21.50
C GLN A 501 16.25 20.26 -22.04
N SER A 502 16.66 19.00 -21.91
CA SER A 502 17.93 18.52 -22.47
C SER A 502 17.90 18.31 -23.98
N GLY A 503 16.72 18.26 -24.62
CA GLY A 503 16.55 17.88 -26.03
C GLY A 503 16.49 16.37 -26.28
N LEU A 504 16.68 15.54 -25.25
CA LEU A 504 16.71 14.08 -25.38
C LEU A 504 15.39 13.52 -25.92
N LEU A 505 14.25 14.08 -25.48
CA LEU A 505 12.93 13.58 -25.86
C LEU A 505 12.73 13.61 -27.38
N LYS A 506 13.17 14.69 -28.05
CA LYS A 506 13.07 14.86 -29.50
C LYS A 506 13.88 13.82 -30.25
N LEU A 507 15.14 13.60 -29.83
CA LEU A 507 16.03 12.61 -30.45
C LEU A 507 15.47 11.19 -30.36
N VAL A 508 14.96 10.79 -29.19
CA VAL A 508 14.37 9.46 -29.00
C VAL A 508 13.11 9.31 -29.84
N THR A 509 12.28 10.35 -29.88
CA THR A 509 11.04 10.37 -30.66
C THR A 509 11.33 10.20 -32.16
N GLU A 510 12.28 10.95 -32.72
CA GLU A 510 12.69 10.83 -34.13
C GLU A 510 13.19 9.43 -34.49
N LEU A 511 13.97 8.80 -33.59
CA LEU A 511 14.46 7.42 -33.80
C LEU A 511 13.31 6.42 -33.86
N VAL A 512 12.35 6.53 -32.94
CA VAL A 512 11.22 5.59 -32.83
C VAL A 512 10.15 5.88 -33.88
N ARG A 513 10.04 7.13 -34.36
CA ARG A 513 8.99 7.59 -35.29
C ARG A 513 8.91 6.75 -36.56
N SER A 514 10.05 6.29 -37.07
CA SER A 514 10.14 5.47 -38.29
C SER A 514 9.45 4.10 -38.17
N GLY A 515 9.34 3.56 -36.95
CA GLY A 515 8.68 2.27 -36.68
C GLY A 515 7.21 2.38 -36.29
N LEU A 516 6.68 3.61 -36.12
CA LEU A 516 5.32 3.86 -35.68
C LEU A 516 4.42 4.31 -36.81
N SER A 517 3.15 3.88 -36.76
CA SER A 517 2.17 4.28 -37.77
C SER A 517 1.88 5.78 -37.77
N SER A 518 1.51 6.33 -38.93
CA SER A 518 0.97 7.69 -39.04
C SER A 518 -0.52 7.77 -38.73
N SER A 519 -1.23 6.63 -38.72
CA SER A 519 -2.66 6.59 -38.43
C SER A 519 -2.92 6.80 -36.94
N PRO A 520 -3.74 7.79 -36.53
CA PRO A 520 -3.99 8.12 -35.12
C PRO A 520 -4.41 6.92 -34.25
N TRP A 521 -5.30 6.07 -34.76
CA TRP A 521 -5.75 4.87 -34.04
C TRP A 521 -4.64 3.83 -33.87
N GLN A 522 -3.84 3.60 -34.92
CA GLN A 522 -2.78 2.59 -34.90
C GLN A 522 -1.64 3.03 -33.99
N LEU A 523 -1.25 4.30 -34.05
CA LEU A 523 -0.27 4.89 -33.15
C LEU A 523 -0.68 4.71 -31.68
N VAL A 524 -1.92 5.09 -31.32
CA VAL A 524 -2.41 4.91 -29.95
C VAL A 524 -2.38 3.43 -29.56
N ALA A 525 -2.80 2.52 -30.44
CA ALA A 525 -2.77 1.09 -30.18
C ALA A 525 -1.35 0.55 -29.91
N GLU A 526 -0.38 0.94 -30.75
CA GLU A 526 1.05 0.59 -30.60
C GLU A 526 1.60 1.09 -29.26
N LEU A 527 1.31 2.34 -28.89
CA LEU A 527 1.71 2.92 -27.60
C LEU A 527 1.09 2.16 -26.41
N MET A 528 -0.19 1.77 -26.49
CA MET A 528 -0.84 1.00 -25.43
C MET A 528 -0.20 -0.37 -25.25
N LEU A 529 0.17 -1.04 -26.35
CA LEU A 529 0.83 -2.35 -26.32
C LEU A 529 2.22 -2.25 -25.67
N VAL A 530 2.99 -1.23 -26.02
CA VAL A 530 4.30 -0.96 -25.40
C VAL A 530 4.15 -0.70 -23.90
N LEU A 531 3.20 0.14 -23.50
CA LEU A 531 2.94 0.45 -22.09
C LEU A 531 2.51 -0.79 -21.30
N VAL A 532 1.54 -1.58 -21.79
CA VAL A 532 1.09 -2.81 -21.13
C VAL A 532 2.21 -3.83 -21.02
N GLY A 533 3.02 -3.97 -22.08
CA GLY A 533 4.18 -4.85 -22.09
C GLY A 533 5.20 -4.45 -21.02
N ALA A 534 5.58 -3.18 -20.96
CA ALA A 534 6.53 -2.66 -19.97
C ALA A 534 6.00 -2.79 -18.53
N THR A 535 4.74 -2.40 -18.31
CA THR A 535 4.08 -2.41 -16.98
C THR A 535 3.75 -3.81 -16.48
N THR A 536 3.88 -4.84 -17.31
CA THR A 536 3.80 -6.24 -16.88
C THR A 536 5.05 -6.65 -16.10
N PHE A 537 6.21 -6.06 -16.38
CA PHE A 537 7.48 -6.42 -15.73
C PHE A 537 7.96 -5.37 -14.73
N VAL A 538 7.49 -4.15 -14.87
CA VAL A 538 7.85 -2.99 -14.04
C VAL A 538 6.59 -2.45 -13.36
N SER A 539 6.74 -1.81 -12.19
CA SER A 539 5.60 -1.22 -11.49
C SER A 539 4.90 -0.15 -12.36
N HIS A 540 3.57 -0.05 -12.21
CA HIS A 540 2.74 0.86 -13.01
C HIS A 540 3.22 2.32 -12.94
N THR A 541 3.60 2.78 -11.74
CA THR A 541 4.08 4.14 -11.49
C THR A 541 5.39 4.43 -12.21
N VAL A 542 6.36 3.51 -12.11
CA VAL A 542 7.68 3.70 -12.72
C VAL A 542 7.57 3.74 -14.23
N ALA A 543 6.79 2.83 -14.82
CA ALA A 543 6.59 2.83 -16.25
C ALA A 543 5.91 4.13 -16.74
N ALA A 544 4.93 4.66 -16.00
CA ALA A 544 4.31 5.94 -16.35
C ALA A 544 5.31 7.10 -16.27
N LEU A 545 6.15 7.16 -15.23
CA LEU A 545 7.17 8.21 -15.09
C LEU A 545 8.21 8.21 -16.21
N VAL A 546 8.55 7.03 -16.73
CA VAL A 546 9.57 6.89 -17.78
C VAL A 546 8.97 7.04 -19.18
N LEU A 547 7.80 6.44 -19.44
CA LEU A 547 7.26 6.30 -20.78
C LEU A 547 6.25 7.38 -21.15
N MET A 548 5.56 8.02 -20.19
CA MET A 548 4.55 9.04 -20.52
C MET A 548 5.11 10.28 -21.22
N PRO A 549 6.29 10.83 -20.85
CA PRO A 549 6.87 11.93 -21.62
C PRO A 549 7.04 11.59 -23.10
N LEU A 550 7.46 10.35 -23.41
CA LEU A 550 7.59 9.87 -24.80
C LEU A 550 6.23 9.71 -25.48
N VAL A 551 5.22 9.22 -24.76
CA VAL A 551 3.84 9.11 -25.27
C VAL A 551 3.25 10.48 -25.60
N VAL A 552 3.57 11.52 -24.81
CA VAL A 552 3.14 12.89 -25.09
C VAL A 552 3.75 13.37 -26.41
N GLU A 553 5.07 13.37 -26.53
CA GLU A 553 5.79 13.89 -27.73
C GLU A 553 5.33 13.16 -29.01
N LEU A 554 5.29 11.82 -28.99
CA LEU A 554 4.80 11.04 -30.13
C LEU A 554 3.33 11.30 -30.46
N GLY A 555 2.53 11.61 -29.44
CA GLY A 555 1.13 11.99 -29.60
C GLY A 555 0.97 13.38 -30.22
N GLU A 556 1.86 14.33 -29.91
CA GLU A 556 1.79 15.70 -30.43
C GLU A 556 2.02 15.75 -31.93
N ASP A 557 2.98 14.96 -32.43
CA ASP A 557 3.25 14.81 -33.87
C ASP A 557 2.02 14.35 -34.66
N ALA A 558 1.13 13.60 -34.01
CA ALA A 558 -0.10 13.05 -34.60
C ALA A 558 -1.37 13.78 -34.14
N GLY A 559 -1.27 14.82 -33.31
CA GLY A 559 -2.41 15.56 -32.74
C GLY A 559 -3.34 14.73 -31.84
N VAL A 560 -2.81 13.69 -31.20
CA VAL A 560 -3.57 12.77 -30.31
C VAL A 560 -2.98 12.65 -28.90
N GLU A 561 -2.10 13.55 -28.50
CA GLU A 561 -1.40 13.51 -27.21
C GLU A 561 -2.34 13.42 -25.99
N ARG A 562 -3.44 14.17 -25.98
CA ARG A 562 -4.42 14.13 -24.87
C ARG A 562 -5.05 12.74 -24.76
N LEU A 563 -5.40 12.15 -25.90
CA LEU A 563 -5.99 10.81 -25.99
C LEU A 563 -4.97 9.73 -25.62
N ALA A 564 -3.75 9.84 -26.15
CA ALA A 564 -2.65 8.89 -25.93
C ALA A 564 -2.24 8.85 -24.46
N VAL A 565 -2.13 9.99 -23.79
CA VAL A 565 -1.82 10.07 -22.35
C VAL A 565 -2.93 9.47 -21.51
N LEU A 566 -4.19 9.81 -21.81
CA LEU A 566 -5.33 9.35 -21.03
C LEU A 566 -5.45 7.82 -21.11
N LEU A 567 -5.46 7.28 -22.33
CA LEU A 567 -5.50 5.83 -22.52
C LEU A 567 -4.21 5.16 -22.03
N GLY A 568 -3.07 5.85 -22.13
CA GLY A 568 -1.78 5.36 -21.63
C GLY A 568 -1.79 5.14 -20.12
N ALA A 569 -2.36 6.08 -19.37
CA ALA A 569 -2.52 5.92 -17.92
C ALA A 569 -3.35 4.67 -17.57
N PHE A 570 -4.41 4.41 -18.34
CA PHE A 570 -5.24 3.22 -18.17
C PHE A 570 -4.50 1.95 -18.59
N ALA A 571 -3.72 2.00 -19.66
CA ALA A 571 -2.89 0.90 -20.13
C ALA A 571 -1.87 0.47 -19.07
N CYS A 572 -1.23 1.42 -18.39
CA CYS A 572 -0.36 1.12 -17.25
C CYS A 572 -1.09 0.33 -16.16
N SER A 573 -2.33 0.72 -15.84
CA SER A 573 -3.13 0.09 -14.79
C SER A 573 -3.76 -1.24 -15.22
N ALA A 574 -3.82 -1.53 -16.53
CA ALA A 574 -4.46 -2.72 -17.08
C ALA A 574 -3.60 -3.99 -16.92
N ALA A 575 -2.30 -3.85 -16.64
CA ALA A 575 -1.37 -4.96 -16.47
C ALA A 575 -1.63 -5.76 -15.18
N CYS A 576 -2.39 -6.85 -15.32
CA CYS A 576 -2.85 -7.72 -14.24
C CYS A 576 -2.16 -9.10 -14.22
N ALA A 577 -1.25 -9.37 -15.17
CA ALA A 577 -0.70 -10.70 -15.41
C ALA A 577 0.23 -11.23 -14.32
N LEU A 578 1.04 -10.37 -13.70
CA LEU A 578 1.99 -10.76 -12.66
C LEU A 578 1.62 -10.17 -11.30
N PRO A 579 1.94 -10.87 -10.20
CA PRO A 579 1.64 -10.36 -8.86
C PRO A 579 2.38 -9.07 -8.52
N MET A 580 3.61 -8.92 -9.01
CA MET A 580 4.49 -7.81 -8.65
C MET A 580 4.19 -6.52 -9.41
N THR A 581 3.25 -6.52 -10.36
CA THR A 581 2.95 -5.32 -11.17
C THR A 581 2.29 -4.22 -10.37
N SER A 582 1.48 -4.59 -9.39
CA SER A 582 0.67 -3.66 -8.62
C SER A 582 0.47 -4.13 -7.18
N PHE A 583 0.23 -3.15 -6.30
CA PHE A 583 -0.05 -3.44 -4.90
C PHE A 583 -1.32 -4.29 -4.69
N PRO A 584 -2.47 -4.07 -5.39
CA PRO A 584 -3.63 -4.96 -5.26
C PRO A 584 -3.31 -6.43 -5.53
N ASN A 585 -2.45 -6.69 -6.51
CA ASN A 585 -2.02 -8.03 -6.87
C ASN A 585 -1.14 -8.64 -5.77
N VAL A 586 -0.12 -7.92 -5.30
CA VAL A 586 0.72 -8.37 -4.17
C VAL A 586 -0.11 -8.62 -2.91
N ASN A 587 -0.99 -7.69 -2.54
CA ASN A 587 -1.82 -7.80 -1.34
C ASN A 587 -2.69 -9.06 -1.34
N SER A 588 -3.25 -9.41 -2.49
CA SER A 588 -4.05 -10.64 -2.63
C SER A 588 -3.18 -11.90 -2.67
N LEU A 589 -1.94 -11.81 -3.19
CA LEU A 589 -0.98 -12.92 -3.17
C LEU A 589 -0.54 -13.28 -1.74
N ILE A 590 -0.26 -12.29 -0.90
CA ILE A 590 0.20 -12.49 0.48
C ILE A 590 -0.92 -12.84 1.46
N ALA A 591 -2.18 -12.81 1.02
CA ALA A 591 -3.30 -13.23 1.84
C ALA A 591 -3.18 -14.72 2.18
N VAL A 592 -3.19 -15.03 3.48
CA VAL A 592 -3.09 -16.39 4.03
C VAL A 592 -4.36 -16.78 4.79
N ASP A 593 -4.59 -18.07 4.95
CA ASP A 593 -5.61 -18.62 5.85
C ASP A 593 -5.15 -18.64 7.32
N ASP A 594 -6.04 -19.08 8.22
CA ASP A 594 -5.75 -19.19 9.66
C ASP A 594 -4.60 -20.16 9.99
N ARG A 595 -4.18 -21.00 9.03
CA ARG A 595 -3.07 -21.95 9.14
C ARG A 595 -1.78 -21.42 8.51
N GLY A 596 -1.79 -20.19 8.00
CA GLY A 596 -0.65 -19.56 7.33
C GLY A 596 -0.42 -20.05 5.90
N LYS A 597 -1.34 -20.81 5.29
CA LYS A 597 -1.23 -21.24 3.89
C LYS A 597 -1.76 -20.13 2.97
N PRO A 598 -1.02 -19.76 1.90
CA PRO A 598 -1.47 -18.72 0.97
C PRO A 598 -2.67 -19.18 0.13
N TRP A 599 -3.63 -18.29 -0.06
CA TRP A 599 -4.81 -18.55 -0.92
C TRP A 599 -4.44 -18.55 -2.42
N LEU A 600 -3.50 -17.69 -2.80
CA LEU A 600 -3.08 -17.49 -4.17
C LEU A 600 -1.61 -17.88 -4.40
N SER A 601 -1.28 -18.12 -5.66
CA SER A 601 0.07 -18.38 -6.13
C SER A 601 0.30 -17.62 -7.42
N VAL A 602 1.56 -17.44 -7.83
CA VAL A 602 1.92 -16.75 -9.09
C VAL A 602 1.22 -17.37 -10.29
N LYS A 603 1.03 -18.70 -10.30
CA LYS A 603 0.32 -19.41 -11.37
C LYS A 603 -1.12 -18.90 -11.55
N HIS A 604 -1.81 -18.58 -10.46
CA HIS A 604 -3.18 -18.08 -10.50
C HIS A 604 -3.26 -16.70 -11.18
N PHE A 605 -2.28 -15.83 -10.91
CA PHE A 605 -2.17 -14.54 -11.59
C PHE A 605 -1.86 -14.70 -13.07
N LEU A 606 -0.98 -15.62 -13.47
CA LEU A 606 -0.72 -15.89 -14.88
C LEU A 606 -1.98 -16.40 -15.61
N MET A 607 -2.68 -17.37 -15.01
CA MET A 607 -3.86 -17.99 -15.61
C MET A 607 -5.03 -17.03 -15.81
N ALA A 608 -5.32 -16.17 -14.83
CA ALA A 608 -6.46 -15.25 -14.90
C ALA A 608 -6.05 -13.85 -15.39
N GLY A 609 -4.86 -13.41 -15.02
CA GLY A 609 -4.34 -12.07 -15.29
C GLY A 609 -3.88 -11.88 -16.73
N ILE A 610 -3.31 -12.88 -17.41
CA ILE A 610 -2.96 -12.75 -18.85
C ILE A 610 -4.24 -12.53 -19.68
N PRO A 611 -5.27 -13.39 -19.61
CA PRO A 611 -6.51 -13.16 -20.35
C PRO A 611 -7.17 -11.83 -19.99
N THR A 612 -7.17 -11.46 -18.70
CA THR A 612 -7.72 -10.17 -18.26
C THR A 612 -6.96 -9.00 -18.85
N THR A 613 -5.61 -9.02 -18.80
CA THR A 613 -4.77 -7.96 -19.37
C THR A 613 -5.04 -7.81 -20.86
N VAL A 614 -5.02 -8.91 -21.63
CA VAL A 614 -5.31 -8.89 -23.07
C VAL A 614 -6.70 -8.31 -23.35
N ALA A 615 -7.72 -8.76 -22.62
CA ALA A 615 -9.08 -8.27 -22.81
C ALA A 615 -9.24 -6.78 -22.48
N LEU A 616 -8.60 -6.30 -21.41
CA LEU A 616 -8.60 -4.89 -21.04
C LEU A 616 -7.83 -4.04 -22.06
N THR A 617 -6.69 -4.52 -22.58
CA THR A 617 -5.94 -3.84 -23.63
C THR A 617 -6.75 -3.74 -24.93
N LEU A 618 -7.42 -4.83 -25.34
CA LEU A 618 -8.31 -4.80 -26.50
C LEU A 618 -9.48 -3.83 -26.29
N LEU A 619 -10.04 -3.78 -25.08
CA LEU A 619 -11.10 -2.85 -24.72
C LEU A 619 -10.62 -1.39 -24.79
N LEU A 620 -9.40 -1.10 -24.33
CA LEU A 620 -8.77 0.22 -24.43
C LEU A 620 -8.59 0.65 -25.89
N ILE A 621 -8.01 -0.21 -26.71
CA ILE A 621 -7.72 0.07 -28.12
C ILE A 621 -8.99 0.26 -28.94
N THR A 622 -10.11 -0.36 -28.54
CA THR A 622 -11.37 -0.30 -29.28
C THR A 622 -12.36 0.70 -28.67
N ALA A 623 -13.07 0.30 -27.61
CA ALA A 623 -14.09 1.11 -26.97
C ALA A 623 -13.50 2.33 -26.26
N GLY A 624 -12.36 2.16 -25.58
CA GLY A 624 -11.63 3.25 -24.93
C GLY A 624 -11.22 4.34 -25.92
N TYR A 625 -10.66 3.95 -27.06
CA TYR A 625 -10.32 4.89 -28.14
C TYR A 625 -11.54 5.64 -28.67
N LYS A 626 -12.60 4.93 -29.05
CA LYS A 626 -13.83 5.56 -29.59
C LYS A 626 -14.44 6.54 -28.60
N LEU A 627 -14.54 6.14 -27.33
CA LEU A 627 -15.09 6.98 -26.28
C LEU A 627 -14.16 8.17 -26.00
N GLY A 628 -12.85 7.98 -26.00
CA GLY A 628 -11.90 9.06 -25.75
C GLY A 628 -11.85 10.08 -26.88
N VAL A 629 -11.96 9.66 -28.14
CA VAL A 629 -12.16 10.59 -29.26
C VAL A 629 -13.44 11.40 -29.03
N TRP A 630 -14.55 10.76 -28.67
CA TRP A 630 -15.81 11.47 -28.42
C TRP A 630 -15.74 12.48 -27.25
N VAL A 631 -15.06 12.13 -26.15
CA VAL A 631 -14.95 13.02 -24.98
C VAL A 631 -13.99 14.19 -25.22
N LEU A 632 -12.94 13.98 -26.02
CA LEU A 632 -11.87 14.97 -26.24
C LEU A 632 -12.04 15.79 -27.53
N SER A 633 -13.05 15.46 -28.35
CA SER A 633 -13.52 16.28 -29.49
C SER A 633 -14.38 17.43 -28.97
#